data_AF-A0A846G1H8-F1
#
_entry.id   AF-A0A846G1H8-F1
#
_cell.length_a   1.000
_cell.length_b   1.000
_cell.length_c   1.000
_cell.angle_alpha   90.00
_cell.angle_beta   90.00
_cell.angle_gamma   90.00
#
_symmetry.space_group_name_H-M   'P 1'
#
loop_
_entity.id
_entity.type
_entity.pdbx_description
1 polymer ?
#
loop_
_entity_poly.entity_id
_entity_poly.type
_entity_poly.pdbx_seq_one_letter_code
_entity_poly.pdbx_strand_id
1 'polypeptide(L)'
;MNNYEYYLGGSLPLHATTYVKRQADEDLYQGLKNGEFCYVLNSRQMGKSSLRVKTIQRLQQESIACVSIDMTEIGTHDITPSEWYASIIDTILTGLNLDDDFDIEELWEANSQLSNVRRFSKFIGEILLPSISQNIVIFIDEIDSTISLPFNIDDFFAVVRDCYNKRADNSDYQKLTFAMIGVATPADLIKEKKRTPFNIGRAIKLTGFRLAEVEPLAQGLVDKTANINKLMEVILDWTGGQPFLTQKVCKLIQDSPEIVSDGQEAEWVADLLRQKIIDNWQVHDDPEHLKTIRDRLLFHEKRASRLLGLYQQILIPLASPSPPSPPSSPSSHTQANDNPEQMELRLTGLVVKQEGRLQVANRIYQEVFNLQWVEKELGKLRPYSEAFSAWEESGCKDESRLLRGQALADALAWAVDKSLSDRDYQFLTASQELDKREMQQTLAAERRAAQILTEANQILEVLLKTASSKTLFLAGQEFEALLEALRAAKILQSLSKSIRTKADAEMLVVTALHQAVYGVKECNRLEGHKDGVNSVCFNPSGTLIASGSRDNSLKLWSLSGRELKTFTGNSDRIHSICFHPDGQILASAGSDSTIKLWGIDGTELQSFTTGHTDLVSSVSFSPDGQTLASGSFDQTIKLWSLDGRELQTLVGHKNRVSSISFSPDAQTLASASADKTIKLWSLDGRELKTFIGHTYHVNSISFSPDGQTIASASTDTTIKLWNLDGKEFKTFRGNRDWVNGVSFSPDGQTIASASADKIIKLWNIKGKELQTFQGHSNRIYSVSFSPDGQIIASASRDNTIRLWRLKSRERNIFNGHSDEVSSVSFSPDGQTIASASYDSTVKLWNIQGKKLKTLNGHAGRIYSVSFSPTQKIIASASEDKTIKLWSLDGKELQTFQGHRERVYDVSFSPDGQTLASVSYDSTVKLWSIDSGEIQTFEGHRDVVFNVSFSPDGRIIASVSKDGSIKLWHLDNKEEQTLQEYGNAVIAVTFDPTGKLLATASDDDTIKLWSLEGIKLQTFKGHSRRIYSLCFSPDGQILASASMDRTIKLWNFNGRKLHTFQGYRRGLNSICFSPDGQMIASGSTDGKVILWNLNLESLIKLGCEWIGDYLQNNPNVSESDRHLCDGVGE
;
A
#
# COMPACT_ATOMS: atom_id res chain seq x y z
N MET A 1 90.17 31.42 -29.73
CA MET A 1 88.72 31.17 -29.55
C MET A 1 88.28 30.19 -30.62
N ASN A 2 88.38 28.89 -30.34
CA ASN A 2 87.68 27.88 -31.14
C ASN A 2 86.20 28.02 -30.77
N ASN A 3 85.34 28.33 -31.75
CA ASN A 3 83.89 28.35 -31.55
C ASN A 3 83.42 26.91 -31.27
N TYR A 4 83.38 26.54 -29.99
CA TYR A 4 82.75 25.30 -29.55
C TYR A 4 81.25 25.56 -29.43
N GLU A 5 80.42 24.91 -30.24
CA GLU A 5 79.00 25.20 -30.38
C GLU A 5 78.12 24.03 -29.90
N TYR A 6 77.19 24.30 -28.98
CA TYR A 6 76.16 23.34 -28.56
C TYR A 6 74.92 23.42 -29.45
N TYR A 7 74.46 22.25 -29.93
CA TYR A 7 73.33 22.14 -30.84
C TYR A 7 72.07 21.70 -30.08
N LEU A 8 71.04 22.54 -30.08
CA LEU A 8 69.76 22.29 -29.40
C LEU A 8 68.67 21.71 -30.33
N GLY A 9 69.06 20.99 -31.40
CA GLY A 9 68.15 20.42 -32.42
C GLY A 9 68.24 18.89 -32.56
N GLY A 10 67.19 18.26 -33.09
CA GLY A 10 66.98 16.79 -33.05
C GLY A 10 68.10 15.88 -33.59
N SER A 11 68.93 16.39 -34.50
CA SER A 11 70.02 15.66 -35.17
C SER A 11 71.33 16.46 -35.13
N LEU A 12 72.44 15.78 -34.83
CA LEU A 12 73.79 16.36 -34.89
C LEU A 12 74.42 16.12 -36.27
N PRO A 13 75.10 17.12 -36.88
CA PRO A 13 75.89 16.96 -38.10
C PRO A 13 77.00 15.90 -37.98
N LEU A 14 77.42 15.35 -39.12
CA LEU A 14 78.39 14.24 -39.23
C LEU A 14 79.73 14.48 -38.50
N HIS A 15 80.19 15.74 -38.48
CA HIS A 15 81.45 16.17 -37.85
C HIS A 15 81.27 17.02 -36.59
N ALA A 16 80.09 16.99 -35.95
CA ALA A 16 79.84 17.79 -34.75
C ALA A 16 80.76 17.37 -33.59
N THR A 17 81.49 18.34 -33.03
CA THR A 17 82.42 18.16 -31.89
C THR A 17 81.70 17.78 -30.59
N THR A 18 80.39 18.03 -30.52
CA THR A 18 79.50 17.70 -29.39
C THR A 18 78.91 16.29 -29.45
N TYR A 19 79.25 15.48 -30.47
CA TYR A 19 78.73 14.11 -30.55
C TYR A 19 79.34 13.21 -29.47
N VAL A 20 78.51 12.78 -28.54
CA VAL A 20 78.87 11.80 -27.49
C VAL A 20 78.69 10.38 -28.04
N LYS A 21 79.79 9.64 -28.20
CA LYS A 21 79.75 8.21 -28.57
C LYS A 21 79.22 7.40 -27.38
N ARG A 22 78.13 6.66 -27.59
CA ARG A 22 77.48 5.82 -26.56
C ARG A 22 77.76 4.35 -26.83
N GLN A 23 77.51 3.49 -25.84
CA GLN A 23 77.58 2.03 -26.04
C GLN A 23 76.69 1.56 -27.21
N ALA A 24 75.53 2.21 -27.42
CA ALA A 24 74.62 1.93 -28.52
C ALA A 24 75.24 2.08 -29.92
N ASP A 25 76.24 2.97 -30.08
CA ASP A 25 76.98 3.16 -31.35
C ASP A 25 77.77 1.91 -31.75
N GLU A 26 78.35 1.21 -30.78
CA GLU A 26 79.11 0.00 -31.05
C GLU A 26 78.19 -1.23 -31.15
N ASP A 27 77.18 -1.31 -30.29
CA ASP A 27 76.24 -2.42 -30.27
C ASP A 27 75.44 -2.53 -31.59
N LEU A 28 74.96 -1.40 -32.13
CA LEU A 28 74.22 -1.39 -33.40
C LEU A 28 75.14 -1.77 -34.58
N TYR A 29 76.34 -1.21 -34.64
CA TYR A 29 77.28 -1.49 -35.72
C TYR A 29 77.72 -2.95 -35.76
N GLN A 30 78.12 -3.52 -34.62
CA GLN A 30 78.54 -4.93 -34.54
C GLN A 30 77.37 -5.88 -34.81
N GLY A 31 76.17 -5.59 -34.31
CA GLY A 31 74.97 -6.39 -34.58
C GLY A 31 74.68 -6.48 -36.08
N LEU A 32 74.65 -5.34 -36.78
CA LEU A 32 74.37 -5.30 -38.21
C LEU A 32 75.48 -5.94 -39.05
N LYS A 33 76.76 -5.73 -38.69
CA LYS A 33 77.90 -6.37 -39.36
C LYS A 33 77.85 -7.90 -39.27
N ASN A 34 77.38 -8.44 -38.14
CA ASN A 34 77.22 -9.87 -37.93
C ASN A 34 75.92 -10.43 -38.54
N GLY A 35 75.14 -9.60 -39.24
CA GLY A 35 73.88 -9.99 -39.87
C GLY A 35 72.69 -10.13 -38.91
N GLU A 36 72.77 -9.56 -37.70
CA GLU A 36 71.67 -9.56 -36.73
C GLU A 36 70.64 -8.47 -37.07
N PHE A 37 69.35 -8.82 -37.09
CA PHE A 37 68.29 -7.82 -37.20
C PHE A 37 68.31 -6.94 -35.95
N CYS A 38 68.28 -5.62 -36.08
CA CYS A 38 68.44 -4.70 -34.94
C CYS A 38 67.25 -3.73 -34.79
N TYR A 39 66.87 -3.41 -33.54
CA TYR A 39 65.75 -2.50 -33.23
C TYR A 39 66.17 -1.38 -32.28
N VAL A 40 66.00 -0.12 -32.69
CA VAL A 40 66.28 1.08 -31.88
C VAL A 40 64.95 1.82 -31.61
N LEU A 41 64.19 1.30 -30.65
CA LEU A 41 62.75 1.61 -30.43
C LEU A 41 62.46 2.36 -29.11
N ASN A 42 63.35 3.27 -28.69
CA ASN A 42 63.26 3.95 -27.38
C ASN A 42 62.50 5.31 -27.44
N SER A 43 62.27 5.97 -26.29
CA SER A 43 61.68 7.33 -26.22
C SER A 43 62.44 8.36 -27.08
N ARG A 44 61.81 9.51 -27.40
CA ARG A 44 62.37 10.63 -28.21
C ARG A 44 63.64 11.21 -27.56
N GLN A 45 64.73 10.47 -27.65
CA GLN A 45 66.07 10.92 -27.26
C GLN A 45 66.79 11.40 -28.51
N MET A 46 67.44 12.56 -28.40
CA MET A 46 68.29 13.09 -29.47
C MET A 46 69.43 12.13 -29.81
N GLY A 47 69.79 12.10 -31.09
CA GLY A 47 70.95 11.34 -31.61
C GLY A 47 70.65 9.98 -32.26
N LYS A 48 69.38 9.62 -32.54
CA LYS A 48 69.03 8.41 -33.31
C LYS A 48 69.42 8.51 -34.79
N SER A 49 69.05 9.62 -35.43
CA SER A 49 69.40 9.87 -36.84
C SER A 49 70.91 9.96 -37.02
N SER A 50 71.63 10.59 -36.08
CA SER A 50 73.10 10.63 -36.07
C SER A 50 73.72 9.24 -35.87
N LEU A 51 73.13 8.38 -35.03
CA LEU A 51 73.54 6.99 -34.84
C LEU A 51 73.37 6.16 -36.15
N ARG A 52 72.23 6.31 -36.84
CA ARG A 52 71.96 5.67 -38.14
C ARG A 52 73.01 6.05 -39.18
N VAL A 53 73.20 7.36 -39.41
CA VAL A 53 74.10 7.88 -40.45
C VAL A 53 75.54 7.42 -40.23
N LYS A 54 76.05 7.48 -38.99
CA LYS A 54 77.40 7.00 -38.67
C LYS A 54 77.56 5.49 -38.87
N THR A 55 76.51 4.72 -38.59
CA THR A 55 76.54 3.26 -38.75
C THR A 55 76.57 2.86 -40.22
N ILE A 56 75.74 3.47 -41.08
CA ILE A 56 75.71 3.23 -42.53
C ILE A 56 77.10 3.48 -43.16
N GLN A 57 77.72 4.61 -42.83
CA GLN A 57 79.04 4.96 -43.36
C GLN A 57 80.11 3.92 -42.98
N ARG A 58 80.12 3.43 -41.72
CA ARG A 58 81.05 2.40 -41.27
C ARG A 58 80.82 1.06 -41.98
N LEU A 59 79.58 0.70 -42.31
CA LEU A 59 79.26 -0.56 -43.00
C LEU A 59 79.64 -0.51 -44.48
N GLN A 60 79.36 0.61 -45.17
CA GLN A 60 79.72 0.79 -46.59
C GLN A 60 81.24 0.76 -46.82
N GLN A 61 82.04 1.27 -45.88
CA GLN A 61 83.51 1.17 -45.93
C GLN A 61 84.02 -0.27 -45.93
N GLU A 62 83.24 -1.23 -45.44
CA GLU A 62 83.55 -2.65 -45.44
C GLU A 62 82.87 -3.41 -46.59
N SER A 63 82.46 -2.70 -47.64
CA SER A 63 81.81 -3.27 -48.84
C SER A 63 80.47 -3.98 -48.57
N ILE A 64 79.72 -3.51 -47.58
CA ILE A 64 78.32 -3.92 -47.32
C ILE A 64 77.37 -2.92 -47.99
N ALA A 65 76.46 -3.43 -48.83
CA ALA A 65 75.45 -2.62 -49.50
C ALA A 65 74.39 -2.16 -48.49
N CYS A 66 74.15 -0.86 -48.39
CA CYS A 66 73.23 -0.29 -47.41
C CYS A 66 72.23 0.66 -48.07
N VAL A 67 70.95 0.51 -47.72
CA VAL A 67 69.87 1.42 -48.13
C VAL A 67 69.09 1.88 -46.89
N SER A 68 68.62 3.13 -46.90
CA SER A 68 67.79 3.68 -45.83
C SER A 68 66.45 4.13 -46.40
N ILE A 69 65.38 3.67 -45.76
CA ILE A 69 64.00 3.99 -46.10
C ILE A 69 63.45 4.87 -44.98
N ASP A 70 63.06 6.09 -45.32
CA ASP A 70 62.36 6.99 -44.40
C ASP A 70 60.85 6.83 -44.56
N MET A 71 60.18 6.34 -43.52
CA MET A 71 58.75 6.06 -43.58
C MET A 71 57.89 7.33 -43.67
N THR A 72 58.44 8.51 -43.37
CA THR A 72 57.71 9.78 -43.56
C THR A 72 57.75 10.29 -44.98
N GLU A 73 58.84 10.02 -45.73
CA GLU A 73 59.00 10.44 -47.12
C GLU A 73 58.04 9.70 -48.05
N ILE A 74 57.68 8.45 -47.71
CA ILE A 74 56.69 7.64 -48.42
C ILE A 74 55.25 8.20 -48.26
N GLY A 75 54.99 8.99 -47.21
CA GLY A 75 53.67 9.56 -46.90
C GLY A 75 52.81 8.66 -46.01
N THR A 76 52.03 9.27 -45.10
CA THR A 76 51.29 8.53 -44.05
C THR A 76 49.78 8.79 -43.97
N HIS A 77 49.25 9.82 -44.63
CA HIS A 77 47.87 10.28 -44.42
C HIS A 77 46.92 10.15 -45.63
N ASP A 78 47.41 9.84 -46.83
CA ASP A 78 46.60 9.61 -48.05
C ASP A 78 47.34 8.64 -49.02
N ILE A 79 47.67 7.44 -48.54
CA ILE A 79 48.36 6.41 -49.34
C ILE A 79 47.61 5.07 -49.27
N THR A 80 47.52 4.35 -50.38
CA THR A 80 46.92 3.01 -50.40
C THR A 80 47.95 1.93 -50.04
N PRO A 81 47.52 0.73 -49.58
CA PRO A 81 48.45 -0.36 -49.33
C PRO A 81 49.28 -0.76 -50.56
N SER A 82 48.76 -0.62 -51.79
CA SER A 82 49.53 -0.99 -52.99
C SER A 82 50.64 0.01 -53.26
N GLU A 83 50.33 1.30 -53.23
CA GLU A 83 51.30 2.39 -53.40
C GLU A 83 52.39 2.30 -52.33
N TRP A 84 52.02 2.06 -51.08
CA TRP A 84 52.97 1.98 -49.97
C TRP A 84 54.03 0.87 -50.14
N TYR A 85 53.62 -0.34 -50.54
CA TYR A 85 54.60 -1.41 -50.81
C TYR A 85 55.40 -1.17 -52.10
N ALA A 86 54.80 -0.56 -53.14
CA ALA A 86 55.51 -0.23 -54.37
C ALA A 86 56.62 0.80 -54.11
N SER A 87 56.33 1.87 -53.35
CA SER A 87 57.31 2.88 -52.96
C SER A 87 58.46 2.31 -52.12
N ILE A 88 58.19 1.32 -51.25
CA ILE A 88 59.26 0.63 -50.51
C ILE A 88 60.20 -0.12 -51.46
N ILE A 89 59.66 -0.83 -52.45
CA ILE A 89 60.48 -1.56 -53.42
C ILE A 89 61.27 -0.60 -54.29
N ASP A 90 60.63 0.46 -54.78
CA ASP A 90 61.24 1.53 -55.56
C ASP A 90 62.42 2.16 -54.80
N THR A 91 62.22 2.53 -53.53
CA THR A 91 63.31 3.08 -52.68
C THR A 91 64.47 2.09 -52.52
N ILE A 92 64.21 0.78 -52.46
CA ILE A 92 65.25 -0.24 -52.36
C ILE A 92 66.01 -0.39 -53.67
N LEU A 93 65.31 -0.41 -54.82
CA LEU A 93 65.92 -0.47 -56.14
C LEU A 93 66.84 0.74 -56.34
N THR A 94 66.34 1.95 -56.08
CA THR A 94 67.10 3.19 -56.29
C THR A 94 68.26 3.31 -55.32
N GLY A 95 68.02 3.00 -54.04
CA GLY A 95 69.05 3.07 -53.01
C GLY A 95 70.19 2.07 -53.19
N LEU A 96 69.99 1.01 -53.98
CA LEU A 96 70.99 0.00 -54.30
C LEU A 96 71.46 0.04 -55.77
N ASN A 97 71.05 1.07 -56.54
CA ASN A 97 71.35 1.27 -57.96
C ASN A 97 70.96 0.08 -58.86
N LEU A 98 69.74 -0.45 -58.71
CA LEU A 98 69.22 -1.56 -59.54
C LEU A 98 68.18 -1.10 -60.58
N ASP A 99 67.87 0.19 -60.64
CA ASP A 99 66.80 0.78 -61.46
C ASP A 99 67.01 0.63 -62.97
N ASP A 100 68.27 0.55 -63.41
CA ASP A 100 68.61 0.40 -64.83
C ASP A 100 68.29 -1.00 -65.38
N ASP A 101 68.23 -2.02 -64.50
CA ASP A 101 68.03 -3.42 -64.87
C ASP A 101 66.58 -3.91 -64.67
N PHE A 102 65.77 -3.18 -63.90
CA PHE A 102 64.42 -3.60 -63.50
C PHE A 102 63.43 -2.42 -63.46
N ASP A 103 62.41 -2.47 -64.31
CA ASP A 103 61.32 -1.50 -64.30
C ASP A 103 60.26 -1.88 -63.24
N ILE A 104 60.00 -0.96 -62.29
CA ILE A 104 59.05 -1.17 -61.21
C ILE A 104 57.61 -1.28 -61.70
N GLU A 105 57.19 -0.52 -62.73
CA GLU A 105 55.83 -0.57 -63.25
C GLU A 105 55.57 -1.93 -63.89
N GLU A 106 56.51 -2.42 -64.70
CA GLU A 106 56.41 -3.74 -65.34
C GLU A 106 56.38 -4.88 -64.31
N LEU A 107 57.28 -4.84 -63.31
CA LEU A 107 57.33 -5.83 -62.24
C LEU A 107 56.06 -5.83 -61.37
N TRP A 108 55.50 -4.66 -61.11
CA TRP A 108 54.33 -4.51 -60.26
C TRP A 108 53.05 -4.95 -60.97
N GLU A 109 52.88 -4.62 -62.26
CA GLU A 109 51.73 -5.04 -63.08
C GLU A 109 51.75 -6.53 -63.41
N ALA A 110 52.92 -7.08 -63.78
CA ALA A 110 53.06 -8.51 -64.12
C ALA A 110 52.66 -9.43 -62.95
N ASN A 111 52.77 -8.94 -61.71
CA ASN A 111 52.38 -9.67 -60.50
C ASN A 111 51.06 -9.15 -59.89
N SER A 112 50.22 -8.45 -60.66
CA SER A 112 48.94 -7.84 -60.22
C SER A 112 47.95 -8.80 -59.52
N GLN A 113 48.04 -10.11 -59.79
CA GLN A 113 47.20 -11.14 -59.17
C GLN A 113 47.68 -11.57 -57.76
N LEU A 114 48.90 -11.17 -57.35
CA LEU A 114 49.44 -11.47 -56.03
C LEU A 114 49.08 -10.36 -55.04
N SER A 115 48.86 -10.73 -53.77
CA SER A 115 48.77 -9.76 -52.65
C SER A 115 50.08 -8.96 -52.52
N ASN A 116 50.00 -7.69 -52.11
CA ASN A 116 51.15 -6.79 -51.97
C ASN A 116 52.31 -7.41 -51.15
N VAL A 117 51.97 -8.11 -50.06
CA VAL A 117 52.88 -8.84 -49.19
C VAL A 117 53.68 -9.92 -49.95
N ARG A 118 53.01 -10.69 -50.82
CA ARG A 118 53.65 -11.71 -51.67
C ARG A 118 54.48 -11.10 -52.78
N ARG A 119 54.06 -9.96 -53.35
CA ARG A 119 54.89 -9.23 -54.33
C ARG A 119 56.20 -8.78 -53.70
N PHE A 120 56.13 -8.19 -52.51
CA PHE A 120 57.30 -7.79 -51.75
C PHE A 120 58.21 -8.98 -51.38
N SER A 121 57.64 -10.09 -50.89
CA SER A 121 58.42 -11.30 -50.61
C SER A 121 59.07 -11.91 -51.86
N LYS A 122 58.40 -11.85 -53.02
CA LYS A 122 58.92 -12.36 -54.29
C LYS A 122 60.05 -11.48 -54.81
N PHE A 123 59.90 -10.16 -54.76
CA PHE A 123 60.95 -9.20 -55.07
C PHE A 123 62.23 -9.46 -54.26
N ILE A 124 62.10 -9.65 -52.94
CA ILE A 124 63.27 -9.95 -52.09
C ILE A 124 63.98 -11.24 -52.56
N GLY A 125 63.22 -12.32 -52.80
CA GLY A 125 63.79 -13.63 -53.09
C GLY A 125 64.32 -13.82 -54.52
N GLU A 126 63.59 -13.31 -55.51
CA GLU A 126 63.87 -13.57 -56.93
C GLU A 126 64.66 -12.44 -57.61
N ILE A 127 64.67 -11.22 -57.04
CA ILE A 127 65.30 -10.04 -57.64
C ILE A 127 66.42 -9.52 -56.75
N LEU A 128 66.12 -9.11 -55.52
CA LEU A 128 67.10 -8.44 -54.66
C LEU A 128 68.30 -9.34 -54.29
N LEU A 129 68.03 -10.57 -53.83
CA LEU A 129 69.07 -11.49 -53.38
C LEU A 129 69.96 -12.06 -54.50
N PRO A 130 69.45 -12.37 -55.70
CA PRO A 130 70.28 -12.80 -56.83
C PRO A 130 71.11 -11.66 -57.45
N SER A 131 70.59 -10.44 -57.49
CA SER A 131 71.26 -9.30 -58.16
C SER A 131 72.45 -8.72 -57.38
N ILE A 132 72.52 -8.93 -56.06
CA ILE A 132 73.60 -8.39 -55.21
C ILE A 132 74.39 -9.53 -54.56
N SER A 133 75.70 -9.55 -54.83
CA SER A 133 76.64 -10.54 -54.27
C SER A 133 77.14 -10.18 -52.85
N GLN A 134 77.06 -8.91 -52.46
CA GLN A 134 77.46 -8.39 -51.14
C GLN A 134 76.38 -8.65 -50.07
N ASN A 135 76.74 -8.48 -48.80
CA ASN A 135 75.76 -8.40 -47.72
C ASN A 135 74.95 -7.10 -47.86
N ILE A 136 73.65 -7.17 -47.58
CA ILE A 136 72.68 -6.09 -47.74
C ILE A 136 72.12 -5.71 -46.37
N VAL A 137 72.15 -4.44 -46.00
CA VAL A 137 71.49 -3.90 -44.81
C VAL A 137 70.43 -2.87 -45.20
N ILE A 138 69.18 -3.14 -44.84
CA ILE A 138 68.04 -2.24 -45.06
C ILE A 138 67.70 -1.55 -43.74
N PHE A 139 67.92 -0.24 -43.68
CA PHE A 139 67.51 0.61 -42.57
C PHE A 139 66.10 1.14 -42.82
N ILE A 140 65.23 0.99 -41.83
CA ILE A 140 63.88 1.55 -41.82
C ILE A 140 63.84 2.59 -40.70
N ASP A 141 63.83 3.87 -41.06
CA ASP A 141 63.78 4.99 -40.12
C ASP A 141 62.35 5.54 -39.97
N GLU A 142 62.11 6.20 -38.85
CA GLU A 142 60.81 6.72 -38.44
C GLU A 142 59.68 5.67 -38.49
N ILE A 143 59.97 4.43 -38.06
CA ILE A 143 58.98 3.35 -38.11
C ILE A 143 57.71 3.66 -37.31
N ASP A 144 57.75 4.54 -36.30
CA ASP A 144 56.56 4.98 -35.56
C ASP A 144 55.54 5.73 -36.42
N SER A 145 55.96 6.32 -37.53
CA SER A 145 55.07 6.93 -38.54
C SER A 145 54.15 5.90 -39.21
N THR A 146 54.46 4.60 -39.11
CA THR A 146 53.55 3.55 -39.59
C THR A 146 52.32 3.34 -38.70
N ILE A 147 52.35 3.79 -37.44
CA ILE A 147 51.22 3.67 -36.51
C ILE A 147 50.02 4.49 -37.01
N SER A 148 50.27 5.63 -37.65
CA SER A 148 49.24 6.52 -38.20
C SER A 148 48.68 6.06 -39.55
N LEU A 149 49.21 5.00 -40.16
CA LEU A 149 48.67 4.49 -41.43
C LEU A 149 47.22 3.99 -41.26
N PRO A 150 46.32 4.32 -42.20
CA PRO A 150 44.90 3.98 -42.11
C PRO A 150 44.60 2.48 -42.31
N PHE A 151 45.60 1.68 -42.73
CA PHE A 151 45.48 0.24 -42.96
C PHE A 151 46.41 -0.60 -42.06
N ASN A 152 46.18 -1.91 -42.00
CA ASN A 152 47.00 -2.82 -41.19
C ASN A 152 48.28 -3.22 -41.95
N ILE A 153 49.44 -3.06 -41.29
CA ILE A 153 50.76 -3.41 -41.83
C ILE A 153 51.43 -4.58 -41.08
N ASP A 154 50.72 -5.29 -40.20
CA ASP A 154 51.25 -6.42 -39.45
C ASP A 154 51.88 -7.49 -40.37
N ASP A 155 51.37 -7.63 -41.60
CA ASP A 155 51.89 -8.56 -42.60
C ASP A 155 53.25 -8.12 -43.20
N PHE A 156 53.59 -6.82 -43.19
CA PHE A 156 54.93 -6.34 -43.56
C PHE A 156 55.98 -6.88 -42.58
N PHE A 157 55.73 -6.75 -41.28
CA PHE A 157 56.61 -7.30 -40.25
C PHE A 157 56.66 -8.84 -40.30
N ALA A 158 55.58 -9.49 -40.74
CA ALA A 158 55.57 -10.93 -40.98
C ALA A 158 56.52 -11.34 -42.12
N VAL A 159 56.62 -10.56 -43.20
CA VAL A 159 57.59 -10.82 -44.30
C VAL A 159 59.03 -10.62 -43.83
N VAL A 160 59.31 -9.58 -43.05
CA VAL A 160 60.64 -9.39 -42.45
C VAL A 160 61.02 -10.61 -41.61
N ARG A 161 60.09 -11.10 -40.78
CA ARG A 161 60.29 -12.34 -40.02
C ARG A 161 60.44 -13.59 -40.89
N ASP A 162 59.67 -13.70 -41.97
CA ASP A 162 59.78 -14.81 -42.92
C ASP A 162 61.17 -14.84 -43.58
N CYS A 163 61.72 -13.68 -43.95
CA CYS A 163 63.09 -13.56 -44.46
C CYS A 163 64.13 -14.06 -43.44
N TYR A 164 63.95 -13.75 -42.15
CA TYR A 164 64.82 -14.26 -41.09
C TYR A 164 64.73 -15.79 -40.96
N ASN A 165 63.51 -16.34 -40.97
CA ASN A 165 63.30 -17.79 -40.85
C ASN A 165 63.89 -18.55 -42.05
N LYS A 166 63.75 -18.02 -43.27
CA LYS A 166 64.30 -18.63 -44.51
C LYS A 166 65.82 -18.77 -44.52
N ARG A 167 66.55 -18.08 -43.64
CA ARG A 167 68.01 -18.26 -43.46
C ARG A 167 68.41 -19.68 -43.06
N ALA A 168 67.50 -20.45 -42.47
CA ALA A 168 67.73 -21.85 -42.11
C ALA A 168 67.72 -22.78 -43.34
N ASP A 169 66.87 -22.47 -44.33
CA ASP A 169 66.61 -23.33 -45.48
C ASP A 169 67.28 -22.83 -46.78
N ASN A 170 67.61 -21.53 -46.87
CA ASN A 170 68.27 -20.91 -48.01
C ASN A 170 69.37 -19.93 -47.54
N SER A 171 70.62 -20.24 -47.89
CA SER A 171 71.80 -19.46 -47.50
C SER A 171 71.82 -18.04 -48.08
N ASP A 172 71.15 -17.77 -49.20
CA ASP A 172 71.14 -16.43 -49.80
C ASP A 172 70.50 -15.39 -48.89
N TYR A 173 69.50 -15.78 -48.09
CA TYR A 173 68.84 -14.90 -47.12
C TYR A 173 69.75 -14.50 -45.95
N GLN A 174 70.89 -15.16 -45.74
CA GLN A 174 71.87 -14.74 -44.73
C GLN A 174 72.55 -13.41 -45.11
N LYS A 175 72.54 -13.06 -46.40
CA LYS A 175 73.07 -11.78 -46.89
C LYS A 175 72.20 -10.58 -46.48
N LEU A 176 70.90 -10.76 -46.23
CA LEU A 176 69.95 -9.66 -46.00
C LEU A 176 69.69 -9.40 -44.52
N THR A 177 69.92 -8.17 -44.05
CA THR A 177 69.71 -7.75 -42.65
C THR A 177 68.85 -6.49 -42.55
N PHE A 178 67.95 -6.42 -41.56
CA PHE A 178 67.09 -5.27 -41.32
C PHE A 178 67.44 -4.53 -40.04
N ALA A 179 67.40 -3.19 -40.07
CA ALA A 179 67.52 -2.32 -38.91
C ALA A 179 66.30 -1.40 -38.82
N MET A 180 65.53 -1.43 -37.72
CA MET A 180 64.36 -0.57 -37.53
C MET A 180 64.61 0.48 -36.45
N ILE A 181 64.36 1.75 -36.77
CA ILE A 181 64.65 2.90 -35.90
C ILE A 181 63.38 3.76 -35.79
N GLY A 182 62.97 4.11 -34.56
CA GLY A 182 61.79 4.94 -34.31
C GLY A 182 61.43 5.10 -32.84
N VAL A 183 60.33 5.80 -32.54
CA VAL A 183 59.80 6.06 -31.18
C VAL A 183 58.50 5.30 -30.96
N ALA A 184 58.59 3.98 -30.85
CA ALA A 184 57.45 3.11 -30.57
C ALA A 184 57.94 1.90 -29.79
N THR A 185 57.09 1.26 -28.98
CA THR A 185 57.43 -0.08 -28.50
C THR A 185 57.08 -1.13 -29.58
N PRO A 186 57.70 -2.32 -29.57
CA PRO A 186 57.31 -3.40 -30.49
C PRO A 186 55.81 -3.73 -30.49
N ALA A 187 55.14 -3.54 -29.35
CA ALA A 187 53.69 -3.77 -29.24
C ALA A 187 52.87 -2.66 -29.89
N ASP A 188 53.39 -1.43 -29.99
CA ASP A 188 52.70 -0.28 -30.60
C ASP A 188 52.71 -0.37 -32.14
N LEU A 189 53.75 -0.97 -32.71
CA LEU A 189 53.88 -1.21 -34.15
C LEU A 189 52.95 -2.33 -34.68
N ILE A 190 52.29 -3.08 -33.77
CA ILE A 190 51.41 -4.20 -34.12
C ILE A 190 49.96 -3.87 -33.74
N LYS A 191 49.06 -3.94 -34.72
CA LYS A 191 47.62 -3.76 -34.49
C LYS A 191 46.99 -5.01 -33.88
N GLU A 192 47.31 -6.21 -34.38
CA GLU A 192 46.87 -7.49 -33.81
C GLU A 192 47.77 -7.98 -32.67
N LYS A 193 47.36 -7.71 -31.41
CA LYS A 193 48.14 -8.02 -30.19
C LYS A 193 48.51 -9.50 -29.96
N LYS A 194 48.03 -10.43 -30.80
CA LYS A 194 48.38 -11.87 -30.74
C LYS A 194 49.61 -12.24 -31.59
N ARG A 195 50.07 -11.37 -32.49
CA ARG A 195 51.26 -11.60 -33.32
C ARG A 195 52.51 -11.09 -32.61
N THR A 196 53.65 -11.79 -32.75
CA THR A 196 54.92 -11.41 -32.09
C THR A 196 56.11 -11.36 -33.08
N PRO A 197 56.06 -10.53 -34.15
CA PRO A 197 57.12 -10.45 -35.15
C PRO A 197 58.48 -10.01 -34.57
N PHE A 198 58.51 -9.23 -33.48
CA PHE A 198 59.74 -8.69 -32.86
C PHE A 198 60.43 -9.59 -31.83
N ASN A 199 60.14 -10.91 -31.85
CA ASN A 199 60.88 -11.89 -31.01
C ASN A 199 62.17 -12.40 -31.68
N ILE A 200 62.52 -11.86 -32.84
CA ILE A 200 63.78 -12.12 -33.55
C ILE A 200 64.67 -10.89 -33.41
N GLY A 201 65.99 -11.02 -33.63
CA GLY A 201 66.94 -9.90 -33.62
C GLY A 201 67.27 -9.32 -32.24
N ARG A 202 67.96 -8.18 -32.21
CA ARG A 202 68.56 -7.55 -31.03
C ARG A 202 68.01 -6.14 -30.81
N ALA A 203 67.44 -5.90 -29.63
CA ALA A 203 67.01 -4.56 -29.21
C ALA A 203 68.21 -3.74 -28.70
N ILE A 204 68.41 -2.54 -29.24
CA ILE A 204 69.48 -1.62 -28.88
C ILE A 204 68.89 -0.51 -27.99
N LYS A 205 69.34 -0.47 -26.74
CA LYS A 205 68.85 0.50 -25.74
C LYS A 205 69.66 1.80 -25.78
N LEU A 206 68.98 2.92 -25.92
CA LEU A 206 69.54 4.27 -25.79
C LEU A 206 69.35 4.74 -24.34
N THR A 207 70.46 4.92 -23.63
CA THR A 207 70.48 5.49 -22.27
C THR A 207 70.91 6.95 -22.30
N GLY A 208 70.54 7.69 -21.24
CA GLY A 208 71.07 9.03 -21.01
C GLY A 208 72.60 9.01 -20.86
N PHE A 209 73.21 10.19 -21.01
CA PHE A 209 74.66 10.35 -20.95
C PHE A 209 75.22 10.01 -19.56
N ARG A 210 76.32 9.26 -19.54
CA ARG A 210 77.08 8.95 -18.31
C ARG A 210 78.28 9.88 -18.19
N LEU A 211 78.76 10.07 -16.96
CA LEU A 211 79.91 10.95 -16.68
C LEU A 211 81.16 10.58 -17.52
N ALA A 212 81.40 9.30 -17.78
CA ALA A 212 82.53 8.83 -18.59
C ALA A 212 82.37 9.10 -20.11
N GLU A 213 81.16 9.39 -20.58
CA GLU A 213 80.86 9.56 -22.02
C GLU A 213 80.81 11.04 -22.42
N VAL A 214 80.59 11.96 -21.48
CA VAL A 214 80.36 13.39 -21.75
C VAL A 214 81.63 14.22 -21.94
N GLU A 215 82.80 13.60 -22.04
CA GLU A 215 84.07 14.31 -22.31
C GLU A 215 83.97 15.29 -23.50
N PRO A 216 83.32 14.95 -24.64
CA PRO A 216 83.15 15.90 -25.74
C PRO A 216 82.41 17.16 -25.27
N LEU A 217 81.32 17.04 -24.52
CA LEU A 217 80.56 18.17 -24.00
C LEU A 217 81.36 18.97 -22.96
N ALA A 218 82.17 18.31 -22.14
CA ALA A 218 83.00 19.00 -21.14
C ALA A 218 84.01 19.97 -21.77
N GLN A 219 84.51 19.68 -22.97
CA GLN A 219 85.48 20.53 -23.68
C GLN A 219 84.96 21.96 -23.94
N GLY A 220 83.65 22.14 -24.12
CA GLY A 220 83.05 23.46 -24.33
C GLY A 220 82.93 24.31 -23.06
N LEU A 221 83.22 23.76 -21.88
CA LEU A 221 83.07 24.41 -20.57
C LEU A 221 84.38 24.51 -19.76
N VAL A 222 85.52 24.14 -20.35
CA VAL A 222 86.83 24.13 -19.67
C VAL A 222 87.19 25.51 -19.09
N ASP A 223 86.75 26.59 -19.73
CA ASP A 223 87.03 27.96 -19.29
C ASP A 223 86.09 28.47 -18.17
N LYS A 224 85.10 27.66 -17.73
CA LYS A 224 84.06 28.09 -16.76
C LYS A 224 84.30 27.64 -15.32
N THR A 225 85.13 26.63 -15.08
CA THR A 225 85.43 26.11 -13.74
C THR A 225 86.82 25.48 -13.70
N ALA A 226 87.46 25.50 -12.53
CA ALA A 226 88.67 24.73 -12.28
C ALA A 226 88.41 23.21 -12.16
N ASN A 227 87.16 22.80 -11.87
CA ASN A 227 86.76 21.41 -11.65
C ASN A 227 85.64 20.96 -12.59
N ILE A 228 86.02 20.73 -13.85
CA ILE A 228 85.07 20.37 -14.92
C ILE A 228 84.29 19.08 -14.65
N ASN A 229 84.92 18.09 -13.99
CA ASN A 229 84.28 16.81 -13.67
C ASN A 229 83.15 17.00 -12.66
N LYS A 230 83.34 17.87 -11.65
CA LYS A 230 82.31 18.14 -10.65
C LYS A 230 81.14 18.91 -11.24
N LEU A 231 81.41 19.89 -12.11
CA LEU A 231 80.37 20.61 -12.82
C LEU A 231 79.52 19.68 -13.71
N MET A 232 80.15 18.76 -14.45
CA MET A 232 79.43 17.79 -15.27
C MET A 232 78.63 16.78 -14.44
N GLU A 233 79.13 16.37 -13.26
CA GLU A 233 78.37 15.52 -12.33
C GLU A 233 77.07 16.21 -11.88
N VAL A 234 77.13 17.50 -11.52
CA VAL A 234 75.96 18.30 -11.11
C VAL A 234 74.97 18.48 -12.26
N ILE A 235 75.46 18.77 -13.48
CA ILE A 235 74.59 18.92 -14.66
C ILE A 235 73.84 17.61 -14.93
N LEU A 236 74.53 16.47 -14.83
CA LEU A 236 73.92 15.15 -15.04
C LEU A 236 72.92 14.79 -13.94
N ASP A 237 73.17 15.18 -12.68
CA ASP A 237 72.21 15.00 -11.56
C ASP A 237 70.89 15.76 -11.82
N TRP A 238 70.99 17.02 -12.23
CA TRP A 238 69.80 17.84 -12.52
C TRP A 238 69.02 17.39 -13.76
N THR A 239 69.72 16.94 -14.80
CA THR A 239 69.11 16.60 -16.10
C THR A 239 68.80 15.11 -16.27
N GLY A 240 69.32 14.26 -15.38
CA GLY A 240 69.27 12.80 -15.50
C GLY A 240 70.05 12.25 -16.71
N GLY A 241 70.99 13.04 -17.26
CA GLY A 241 71.72 12.72 -18.49
C GLY A 241 70.84 12.74 -19.75
N GLN A 242 69.67 13.40 -19.72
CA GLN A 242 68.80 13.54 -20.89
C GLN A 242 69.54 14.40 -21.95
N PRO A 243 69.75 13.92 -23.20
CA PRO A 243 70.67 14.58 -24.14
C PRO A 243 70.36 16.05 -24.52
N PHE A 244 69.07 16.41 -24.64
CA PHE A 244 68.64 17.77 -24.98
C PHE A 244 68.83 18.74 -23.80
N LEU A 245 68.34 18.38 -22.61
CA LEU A 245 68.48 19.14 -21.37
C LEU A 245 69.94 19.27 -20.98
N THR A 246 70.73 18.20 -21.10
CA THR A 246 72.18 18.24 -20.81
C THR A 246 72.87 19.27 -21.70
N GLN A 247 72.60 19.27 -23.02
CA GLN A 247 73.16 20.28 -23.93
C GLN A 247 72.57 21.68 -23.70
N LYS A 248 71.27 21.81 -23.37
CA LYS A 248 70.63 23.11 -23.06
C LYS A 248 71.25 23.74 -21.81
N VAL A 249 71.48 22.94 -20.77
CA VAL A 249 72.16 23.39 -19.55
C VAL A 249 73.63 23.73 -19.83
N CYS A 250 74.37 22.89 -20.58
CA CYS A 250 75.74 23.24 -20.97
C CYS A 250 75.81 24.55 -21.78
N LYS A 251 74.87 24.79 -22.71
CA LYS A 251 74.80 26.05 -23.46
C LYS A 251 74.51 27.24 -22.56
N LEU A 252 73.54 27.13 -21.65
CA LEU A 252 73.23 28.20 -20.68
C LEU A 252 74.43 28.54 -19.79
N ILE A 253 75.23 27.53 -19.41
CA ILE A 253 76.46 27.74 -18.63
C ILE A 253 77.55 28.39 -19.50
N GLN A 254 77.69 28.00 -20.76
CA GLN A 254 78.64 28.61 -21.71
C GLN A 254 78.31 30.10 -21.93
N ASP A 255 77.03 30.42 -22.13
CA ASP A 255 76.53 31.77 -22.41
C ASP A 255 76.51 32.67 -21.16
N SER A 256 76.60 32.10 -19.95
CA SER A 256 76.67 32.87 -18.71
C SER A 256 78.01 33.63 -18.60
N PRO A 257 78.04 34.93 -18.28
CA PRO A 257 79.29 35.68 -18.15
C PRO A 257 80.11 35.32 -16.90
N GLU A 258 79.55 34.54 -15.96
CA GLU A 258 80.17 34.21 -14.69
C GLU A 258 81.09 32.98 -14.78
N ILE A 259 82.19 32.99 -14.01
CA ILE A 259 83.11 31.86 -13.84
C ILE A 259 82.87 31.27 -12.45
N VAL A 260 82.65 29.97 -12.39
CA VAL A 260 82.26 29.27 -11.16
C VAL A 260 83.50 29.03 -10.28
N SER A 261 83.41 29.42 -9.01
CA SER A 261 84.47 29.18 -8.02
C SER A 261 84.44 27.72 -7.55
N ASP A 262 85.64 27.15 -7.31
CA ASP A 262 85.81 25.76 -6.89
C ASP A 262 85.02 25.46 -5.60
N GLY A 263 84.15 24.45 -5.65
CA GLY A 263 83.30 24.01 -4.54
C GLY A 263 81.89 24.63 -4.50
N GLN A 264 81.55 25.56 -5.39
CA GLN A 264 80.21 26.18 -5.49
C GLN A 264 79.40 25.74 -6.71
N GLU A 265 79.87 24.75 -7.47
CA GLU A 265 79.23 24.30 -8.72
C GLU A 265 77.78 23.84 -8.52
N ALA A 266 77.48 23.16 -7.42
CA ALA A 266 76.15 22.62 -7.15
C ALA A 266 75.09 23.71 -6.89
N GLU A 267 75.45 24.72 -6.08
CA GLU A 267 74.55 25.81 -5.70
C GLU A 267 74.34 26.77 -6.86
N TRP A 268 75.41 27.12 -7.58
CA TRP A 268 75.33 28.01 -8.73
C TRP A 268 74.50 27.42 -9.88
N VAL A 269 74.70 26.13 -10.22
CA VAL A 269 73.87 25.47 -11.25
C VAL A 269 72.40 25.40 -10.80
N ALA A 270 72.13 25.14 -9.52
CA ALA A 270 70.76 25.11 -9.00
C ALA A 270 70.06 26.48 -9.13
N ASP A 271 70.75 27.57 -8.79
CA ASP A 271 70.21 28.93 -8.89
C ASP A 271 70.02 29.37 -10.34
N LEU A 272 70.96 29.03 -11.22
CA LEU A 272 70.86 29.27 -12.66
C LEU A 272 69.64 28.53 -13.25
N LEU A 273 69.44 27.27 -12.88
CA LEU A 273 68.29 26.47 -13.34
C LEU A 273 66.97 26.99 -12.78
N ARG A 274 66.94 27.44 -11.52
CA ARG A 274 65.74 28.07 -10.94
C ARG A 274 65.35 29.31 -11.71
N GLN A 275 66.29 30.22 -11.92
CA GLN A 275 66.04 31.49 -12.59
C GLN A 275 65.71 31.32 -14.08
N LYS A 276 66.35 30.38 -14.78
CA LYS A 276 66.27 30.27 -16.25
C LYS A 276 65.39 29.13 -16.77
N ILE A 277 65.03 28.14 -15.95
CA ILE A 277 64.26 26.96 -16.40
C ILE A 277 63.03 26.68 -15.52
N ILE A 278 63.13 26.75 -14.19
CA ILE A 278 62.06 26.28 -13.28
C ILE A 278 61.04 27.39 -12.98
N ASP A 279 61.50 28.56 -12.53
CA ASP A 279 60.63 29.69 -12.24
C ASP A 279 60.07 30.23 -13.55
N ASN A 280 58.75 30.42 -13.63
CA ASN A 280 58.06 30.84 -14.85
C ASN A 280 58.44 30.01 -16.09
N TRP A 281 58.65 28.70 -15.90
CA TRP A 281 59.10 27.76 -16.95
C TRP A 281 58.31 27.87 -18.25
N GLN A 282 57.01 28.20 -18.18
CA GLN A 282 56.13 28.37 -19.35
C GLN A 282 56.59 29.47 -20.31
N VAL A 283 57.31 30.49 -19.81
CA VAL A 283 57.84 31.60 -20.61
C VAL A 283 59.25 31.29 -21.11
N HIS A 284 60.05 30.53 -20.36
CA HIS A 284 61.46 30.26 -20.65
C HIS A 284 61.72 28.97 -21.45
N ASP A 285 60.69 28.17 -21.73
CA ASP A 285 60.80 26.92 -22.48
C ASP A 285 60.90 27.15 -24.01
N ASP A 286 62.04 27.69 -24.45
CA ASP A 286 62.42 27.85 -25.86
C ASP A 286 63.85 27.30 -26.09
N PRO A 287 64.09 26.38 -27.06
CA PRO A 287 63.08 25.61 -27.78
C PRO A 287 62.24 24.73 -26.84
N GLU A 288 60.98 24.49 -27.22
CA GLU A 288 59.95 23.87 -26.38
C GLU A 288 60.26 22.42 -25.99
N HIS A 289 60.15 22.12 -24.70
CA HIS A 289 60.38 20.79 -24.14
C HIS A 289 59.45 20.51 -22.96
N LEU A 290 59.43 21.39 -21.95
CA LEU A 290 58.53 21.27 -20.79
C LEU A 290 57.06 21.48 -21.17
N LYS A 291 56.75 22.39 -22.10
CA LYS A 291 55.39 22.62 -22.60
C LYS A 291 54.86 21.40 -23.31
N THR A 292 55.71 20.74 -24.10
CA THR A 292 55.39 19.48 -24.76
C THR A 292 55.02 18.38 -23.75
N ILE A 293 55.68 18.33 -22.60
CA ILE A 293 55.32 17.38 -21.52
C ILE A 293 53.96 17.73 -20.92
N ARG A 294 53.72 19.01 -20.56
CA ARG A 294 52.43 19.49 -20.04
C ARG A 294 51.29 19.19 -21.01
N ASP A 295 51.46 19.59 -22.27
CA ASP A 295 50.42 19.49 -23.28
C ASP A 295 50.07 18.03 -23.51
N ARG A 296 51.03 17.11 -23.43
CA ARG A 296 50.76 15.66 -23.49
C ARG A 296 50.02 15.12 -22.27
N LEU A 297 50.31 15.60 -21.06
CA LEU A 297 49.56 15.20 -19.86
C LEU A 297 48.10 15.65 -19.94
N LEU A 298 47.84 16.80 -20.57
CA LEU A 298 46.52 17.41 -20.68
C LEU A 298 45.84 17.18 -22.03
N PHE A 299 46.53 16.55 -23.00
CA PHE A 299 46.11 16.43 -24.39
C PHE A 299 44.76 15.71 -24.52
N HIS A 300 44.63 14.60 -23.81
CA HIS A 300 43.40 13.83 -23.76
C HIS A 300 42.60 14.24 -22.53
N GLU A 301 41.69 15.21 -22.69
CA GLU A 301 40.80 15.70 -21.63
C GLU A 301 40.04 14.57 -20.91
N LYS A 302 39.78 13.46 -21.62
CA LYS A 302 39.14 12.25 -21.08
C LYS A 302 40.02 11.45 -20.11
N ARG A 303 41.34 11.54 -20.19
CA ARG A 303 42.30 10.77 -19.37
C ARG A 303 43.20 11.66 -18.50
N ALA A 304 43.18 12.97 -18.70
CA ALA A 304 43.98 13.92 -17.94
C ALA A 304 43.83 13.75 -16.43
N SER A 305 42.59 13.60 -15.92
CA SER A 305 42.33 13.36 -14.50
C SER A 305 42.96 12.07 -13.97
N ARG A 306 42.98 11.00 -14.76
CA ARG A 306 43.61 9.71 -14.41
C ARG A 306 45.14 9.83 -14.41
N LEU A 307 45.72 10.44 -15.45
CA LEU A 307 47.17 10.60 -15.57
C LEU A 307 47.73 11.50 -14.46
N LEU A 308 47.04 12.61 -14.17
CA LEU A 308 47.36 13.50 -13.05
C LEU A 308 47.21 12.78 -11.70
N GLY A 309 46.17 11.97 -11.52
CA GLY A 309 46.00 11.15 -10.30
C GLY A 309 47.10 10.10 -10.11
N LEU A 310 47.51 9.40 -11.18
CA LEU A 310 48.64 8.46 -11.14
C LEU A 310 49.96 9.17 -10.83
N TYR A 311 50.18 10.35 -11.40
CA TYR A 311 51.35 11.16 -11.13
C TYR A 311 51.34 11.72 -9.69
N GLN A 312 50.18 12.12 -9.17
CA GLN A 312 50.00 12.51 -7.76
C GLN A 312 50.45 11.40 -6.81
N GLN A 313 50.08 10.14 -7.09
CA GLN A 313 50.51 8.97 -6.31
C GLN A 313 52.02 8.75 -6.33
N ILE A 314 52.71 9.11 -7.43
CA ILE A 314 54.17 9.02 -7.55
C ILE A 314 54.85 10.15 -6.76
N LEU A 315 54.24 11.34 -6.66
CA LEU A 315 54.77 12.49 -5.91
C LEU A 315 54.57 12.40 -4.39
N ILE A 316 53.46 11.82 -3.91
CA ILE A 316 53.11 11.79 -2.47
C ILE A 316 54.21 11.15 -1.58
N PRO A 317 54.91 10.06 -1.96
CA PRO A 317 56.01 9.49 -1.16
C PRO A 317 57.23 10.41 -0.99
N LEU A 318 57.37 11.48 -1.80
CA LEU A 318 58.55 12.37 -1.83
C LEU A 318 58.37 13.66 -1.00
N ALA A 319 57.17 13.94 -0.48
CA ALA A 319 56.84 15.22 0.18
C ALA A 319 56.89 15.19 1.72
N SER A 320 57.31 14.09 2.36
CA SER A 320 57.31 13.94 3.83
C SER A 320 58.71 14.00 4.44
N PRO A 321 59.06 15.00 5.29
CA PRO A 321 60.18 14.90 6.20
C PRO A 321 59.68 14.31 7.53
N SER A 322 59.90 13.02 7.80
CA SER A 322 59.66 12.45 9.14
C SER A 322 60.52 11.20 9.39
N PRO A 323 60.92 10.92 10.65
CA PRO A 323 61.90 9.88 11.01
C PRO A 323 61.31 8.45 10.95
N PRO A 324 62.15 7.40 10.95
CA PRO A 324 61.71 6.04 10.65
C PRO A 324 60.96 5.41 11.84
N SER A 325 59.83 4.76 11.55
CA SER A 325 59.14 3.82 12.45
C SER A 325 59.10 2.41 11.81
N PRO A 326 58.94 1.33 12.60
CA PRO A 326 59.29 -0.04 12.20
C PRO A 326 58.26 -0.71 11.26
N PRO A 327 58.61 -1.86 10.64
CA PRO A 327 57.95 -2.35 9.44
C PRO A 327 56.76 -3.24 9.77
N SER A 328 55.55 -2.76 9.48
CA SER A 328 54.37 -3.62 9.33
C SER A 328 53.33 -2.97 8.43
N SER A 329 53.60 -3.01 7.12
CA SER A 329 52.68 -2.96 5.95
C SER A 329 53.54 -2.59 4.73
N PRO A 330 53.43 -3.25 3.55
CA PRO A 330 54.22 -2.89 2.38
C PRO A 330 53.74 -1.53 1.85
N SER A 331 54.41 -0.47 2.28
CA SER A 331 54.12 0.92 1.93
C SER A 331 54.38 1.18 0.45
N SER A 332 53.29 1.47 -0.27
CA SER A 332 53.16 2.42 -1.37
C SER A 332 54.44 2.85 -2.12
N HIS A 333 55.02 1.92 -2.88
CA HIS A 333 55.88 2.25 -4.01
C HIS A 333 55.19 1.71 -5.27
N THR A 334 54.85 2.57 -6.22
CA THR A 334 54.12 2.18 -7.44
C THR A 334 54.99 1.22 -8.28
N GLN A 335 54.70 -0.08 -8.19
CA GLN A 335 55.34 -1.10 -9.03
C GLN A 335 55.02 -0.82 -10.50
N ALA A 336 56.04 -0.84 -11.35
CA ALA A 336 55.88 -0.62 -12.78
C ALA A 336 55.32 -1.89 -13.43
N ASN A 337 54.00 -1.91 -13.67
CA ASN A 337 53.27 -3.07 -14.21
C ASN A 337 52.97 -2.96 -15.71
N ASP A 338 53.58 -1.97 -16.39
CA ASP A 338 53.52 -1.73 -17.85
C ASP A 338 52.07 -1.68 -18.40
N ASN A 339 51.10 -1.27 -17.58
CA ASN A 339 49.73 -1.05 -18.04
C ASN A 339 49.66 0.15 -19.02
N PRO A 340 48.65 0.23 -19.90
CA PRO A 340 48.58 1.25 -20.94
C PRO A 340 48.68 2.69 -20.41
N GLU A 341 48.16 2.95 -19.20
CA GLU A 341 48.16 4.28 -18.56
C GLU A 341 49.54 4.68 -18.01
N GLN A 342 50.26 3.74 -17.37
CA GLN A 342 51.65 3.93 -16.96
C GLN A 342 52.58 4.05 -18.17
N MET A 343 52.26 3.33 -19.26
CA MET A 343 52.99 3.45 -20.53
C MET A 343 52.77 4.83 -21.15
N GLU A 344 51.54 5.32 -21.22
CA GLU A 344 51.20 6.67 -21.70
C GLU A 344 51.91 7.75 -20.86
N LEU A 345 51.89 7.60 -19.52
CA LEU A 345 52.62 8.50 -18.61
C LEU A 345 54.14 8.47 -18.86
N ARG A 346 54.73 7.31 -19.16
CA ARG A 346 56.16 7.17 -19.51
C ARG A 346 56.50 7.77 -20.87
N LEU A 347 55.58 7.68 -21.84
CA LEU A 347 55.76 8.26 -23.18
C LEU A 347 55.78 9.80 -23.16
N THR A 348 55.20 10.43 -22.14
CA THR A 348 55.38 11.87 -21.92
C THR A 348 56.85 12.26 -21.66
N GLY A 349 57.68 11.31 -21.19
CA GLY A 349 59.06 11.56 -20.77
C GLY A 349 59.18 12.06 -19.33
N LEU A 350 58.06 12.31 -18.64
CA LEU A 350 58.04 12.80 -17.25
C LEU A 350 58.55 11.76 -16.24
N VAL A 351 58.27 10.48 -16.50
CA VAL A 351 58.52 9.36 -15.58
C VAL A 351 59.33 8.27 -16.30
N VAL A 352 60.30 7.68 -15.61
CA VAL A 352 61.13 6.55 -16.08
C VAL A 352 60.93 5.31 -15.20
N LYS A 353 61.23 4.14 -15.78
CA LYS A 353 61.26 2.86 -15.06
C LYS A 353 62.70 2.57 -14.63
N GLN A 354 62.96 2.66 -13.33
CA GLN A 354 64.26 2.35 -12.72
C GLN A 354 64.04 1.29 -11.63
N GLU A 355 64.82 0.19 -11.69
CA GLU A 355 64.73 -0.94 -10.74
C GLU A 355 63.30 -1.50 -10.53
N GLY A 356 62.50 -1.56 -11.60
CA GLY A 356 61.12 -2.08 -11.54
C GLY A 356 60.09 -1.12 -10.93
N ARG A 357 60.46 0.15 -10.69
CA ARG A 357 59.58 1.19 -10.12
C ARG A 357 59.49 2.40 -11.04
N LEU A 358 58.36 3.10 -10.97
CA LEU A 358 58.17 4.39 -11.65
C LEU A 358 58.74 5.52 -10.79
N GLN A 359 59.62 6.33 -11.38
CA GLN A 359 60.23 7.50 -10.72
C GLN A 359 60.24 8.68 -11.69
N VAL A 360 60.20 9.91 -11.17
CA VAL A 360 60.29 11.12 -12.00
C VAL A 360 61.65 11.13 -12.71
N ALA A 361 61.67 11.45 -14.00
CA ALA A 361 62.83 11.19 -14.87
C ALA A 361 64.07 12.01 -14.51
N ASN A 362 63.89 13.20 -13.94
CA ASN A 362 64.97 14.05 -13.44
C ASN A 362 64.40 15.11 -12.47
N ARG A 363 65.31 15.81 -11.81
CA ARG A 363 64.98 16.82 -10.79
C ARG A 363 64.27 18.04 -11.36
N ILE A 364 64.62 18.49 -12.56
CA ILE A 364 63.97 19.64 -13.22
C ILE A 364 62.46 19.37 -13.40
N TYR A 365 62.09 18.17 -13.86
CA TYR A 365 60.68 17.84 -14.05
C TYR A 365 59.89 17.77 -12.74
N GLN A 366 60.51 17.26 -11.67
CA GLN A 366 59.87 17.15 -10.36
C GLN A 366 59.53 18.51 -9.76
N GLU A 367 60.42 19.50 -9.92
CA GLU A 367 60.21 20.87 -9.43
C GLU A 367 59.13 21.62 -10.25
N VAL A 368 59.13 21.41 -11.58
CA VAL A 368 58.19 22.05 -12.52
C VAL A 368 56.77 21.49 -12.39
N PHE A 369 56.63 20.16 -12.36
CA PHE A 369 55.35 19.46 -12.23
C PHE A 369 55.19 18.94 -10.80
N ASN A 370 55.10 19.85 -9.83
CA ASN A 370 54.99 19.50 -8.41
C ASN A 370 53.54 19.21 -7.95
N LEU A 371 53.36 18.82 -6.68
CA LEU A 371 52.06 18.42 -6.14
C LEU A 371 51.01 19.55 -6.22
N GLN A 372 51.41 20.78 -5.93
CA GLN A 372 50.53 21.95 -5.95
C GLN A 372 50.01 22.24 -7.37
N TRP A 373 50.86 22.03 -8.39
CA TRP A 373 50.46 22.15 -9.78
C TRP A 373 49.41 21.07 -10.15
N VAL A 374 49.64 19.82 -9.73
CA VAL A 374 48.71 18.70 -10.01
C VAL A 374 47.34 18.92 -9.38
N GLU A 375 47.28 19.37 -8.13
CA GLU A 375 46.00 19.64 -7.42
C GLU A 375 45.22 20.78 -8.07
N LYS A 376 45.91 21.83 -8.51
CA LYS A 376 45.30 22.96 -9.20
C LYS A 376 44.66 22.54 -10.53
N GLU A 377 45.30 21.67 -11.30
CA GLU A 377 44.74 21.19 -12.57
C GLU A 377 43.61 20.17 -12.35
N LEU A 378 43.71 19.28 -11.35
CA LEU A 378 42.61 18.38 -10.97
C LEU A 378 41.35 19.14 -10.52
N GLY A 379 41.53 20.25 -9.79
CA GLY A 379 40.43 21.11 -9.33
C GLY A 379 39.66 21.80 -10.45
N LYS A 380 40.32 22.12 -11.58
CA LYS A 380 39.66 22.70 -12.76
C LYS A 380 38.86 21.67 -13.56
N LEU A 381 39.25 20.40 -13.50
CA LEU A 381 38.61 19.34 -14.28
C LEU A 381 37.31 18.86 -13.64
N ARG A 382 37.21 18.84 -12.31
CA ARG A 382 36.06 18.26 -11.56
C ARG A 382 34.92 19.28 -11.34
N PRO A 383 33.67 19.00 -11.75
CA PRO A 383 32.51 19.85 -11.43
C PRO A 383 32.07 19.75 -9.95
N TYR A 384 32.52 18.73 -9.22
CA TYR A 384 32.19 18.46 -7.82
C TYR A 384 33.41 18.62 -6.88
N SER A 385 34.41 19.40 -7.29
CA SER A 385 35.71 19.54 -6.60
C SER A 385 35.58 19.95 -5.13
N GLU A 386 34.73 20.92 -4.80
CA GLU A 386 34.56 21.41 -3.43
C GLU A 386 33.96 20.35 -2.49
N ALA A 387 32.89 19.67 -2.95
CA ALA A 387 32.24 18.60 -2.19
C ALA A 387 33.17 17.40 -2.00
N PHE A 388 33.97 17.08 -3.02
CA PHE A 388 34.96 16.01 -2.98
C PHE A 388 36.11 16.31 -2.00
N SER A 389 36.70 17.50 -2.05
CA SER A 389 37.78 17.89 -1.13
C SER A 389 37.30 17.89 0.32
N ALA A 390 36.10 18.42 0.59
CA ALA A 390 35.52 18.41 1.94
C ALA A 390 35.22 16.99 2.44
N TRP A 391 34.80 16.08 1.55
CA TRP A 391 34.60 14.67 1.88
C TRP A 391 35.92 13.96 2.17
N GLU A 392 36.98 14.22 1.39
CA GLU A 392 38.31 13.68 1.64
C GLU A 392 38.93 14.19 2.95
N GLU A 393 38.81 15.49 3.26
CA GLU A 393 39.27 16.09 4.51
C GLU A 393 38.60 15.46 5.75
N SER A 394 37.35 14.99 5.60
CA SER A 394 36.65 14.24 6.65
C SER A 394 37.16 12.80 6.86
N GLY A 395 38.15 12.37 6.08
CA GLY A 395 38.60 10.97 6.02
C GLY A 395 37.58 10.05 5.38
N CYS A 396 36.80 10.55 4.41
CA CYS A 396 35.76 9.85 3.66
C CYS A 396 34.56 9.38 4.52
N LYS A 397 34.20 10.13 5.57
CA LYS A 397 33.14 9.73 6.53
C LYS A 397 31.92 10.64 6.57
N ASP A 398 32.04 11.90 6.15
CA ASP A 398 30.95 12.86 6.22
C ASP A 398 29.96 12.67 5.05
N GLU A 399 28.89 11.90 5.29
CA GLU A 399 27.82 11.65 4.31
C GLU A 399 27.07 12.93 3.88
N SER A 400 27.16 14.03 4.63
CA SER A 400 26.49 15.29 4.28
C SER A 400 27.10 15.98 3.06
N ARG A 401 28.34 15.59 2.69
CA ARG A 401 29.08 16.12 1.53
C ARG A 401 28.86 15.31 0.25
N LEU A 402 28.17 14.17 0.33
CA LEU A 402 27.84 13.35 -0.84
C LEU A 402 26.73 14.00 -1.67
N LEU A 403 26.77 13.79 -2.98
CA LEU A 403 25.82 14.39 -3.93
C LEU A 403 24.46 13.68 -3.91
N ARG A 404 23.38 14.43 -4.19
CA ARG A 404 21.99 13.93 -4.25
C ARG A 404 21.22 14.53 -5.42
N GLY A 405 20.20 13.83 -5.89
CA GLY A 405 19.27 14.33 -6.92
C GLY A 405 20.00 14.84 -8.18
N GLN A 406 19.66 16.05 -8.63
CA GLN A 406 20.19 16.61 -9.89
C GLN A 406 21.71 16.80 -9.89
N ALA A 407 22.30 17.20 -8.75
CA ALA A 407 23.76 17.39 -8.65
C ALA A 407 24.53 16.08 -8.85
N LEU A 408 23.98 14.95 -8.38
CA LEU A 408 24.53 13.62 -8.65
C LEU A 408 24.32 13.22 -10.12
N ALA A 409 23.16 13.50 -10.69
CA ALA A 409 22.88 13.21 -12.09
C ALA A 409 23.85 13.93 -13.04
N ASP A 410 24.11 15.22 -12.78
CA ASP A 410 25.05 16.02 -13.57
C ASP A 410 26.49 15.53 -13.42
N ALA A 411 26.90 15.16 -12.19
CA ALA A 411 28.22 14.59 -11.92
C ALA A 411 28.43 13.23 -12.60
N LEU A 412 27.43 12.36 -12.60
CA LEU A 412 27.48 11.06 -13.29
C LEU A 412 27.51 11.22 -14.80
N ALA A 413 26.69 12.12 -15.36
CA ALA A 413 26.70 12.42 -16.79
C ALA A 413 28.07 12.92 -17.26
N TRP A 414 28.70 13.79 -16.46
CA TRP A 414 30.08 14.24 -16.70
C TRP A 414 31.10 13.09 -16.59
N ALA A 415 30.91 12.13 -15.69
CA ALA A 415 31.85 11.03 -15.47
C ALA A 415 31.82 9.93 -16.56
N VAL A 416 30.74 9.79 -17.33
CA VAL A 416 30.52 8.67 -18.27
C VAL A 416 31.61 8.52 -19.34
N ASP A 417 32.17 9.63 -19.85
CA ASP A 417 33.17 9.61 -20.91
C ASP A 417 34.59 9.93 -20.43
N LYS A 418 34.81 9.95 -19.10
CA LYS A 418 36.07 10.30 -18.45
C LYS A 418 36.67 9.09 -17.73
N SER A 419 37.99 8.95 -17.77
CA SER A 419 38.74 8.05 -16.91
C SER A 419 39.14 8.80 -15.65
N LEU A 420 38.49 8.47 -14.53
CA LEU A 420 38.66 9.15 -13.24
C LEU A 420 39.63 8.41 -12.32
N SER A 421 40.06 9.08 -11.24
CA SER A 421 40.85 8.43 -10.20
C SER A 421 40.01 7.44 -9.39
N ASP A 422 40.67 6.48 -8.72
CA ASP A 422 39.95 5.48 -7.91
C ASP A 422 39.12 6.14 -6.78
N ARG A 423 39.59 7.28 -6.26
CA ARG A 423 38.89 8.04 -5.22
C ARG A 423 37.67 8.78 -5.74
N ASP A 424 37.73 9.32 -6.97
CA ASP A 424 36.57 9.93 -7.63
C ASP A 424 35.44 8.89 -7.81
N TYR A 425 35.78 7.67 -8.22
CA TYR A 425 34.80 6.59 -8.33
C TYR A 425 34.20 6.20 -6.96
N GLN A 426 35.00 6.18 -5.90
CA GLN A 426 34.50 5.92 -4.53
C GLN A 426 33.51 6.98 -4.07
N PHE A 427 33.80 8.27 -4.30
CA PHE A 427 32.90 9.38 -3.95
C PHE A 427 31.57 9.30 -4.71
N LEU A 428 31.61 9.05 -6.03
CA LEU A 428 30.40 8.93 -6.86
C LEU A 428 29.59 7.69 -6.48
N THR A 429 30.24 6.56 -6.20
CA THR A 429 29.57 5.32 -5.76
C THR A 429 28.89 5.52 -4.41
N ALA A 430 29.59 6.11 -3.43
CA ALA A 430 29.02 6.42 -2.13
C ALA A 430 27.82 7.39 -2.23
N SER A 431 27.91 8.39 -3.11
CA SER A 431 26.81 9.32 -3.40
C SER A 431 25.59 8.60 -4.02
N GLN A 432 25.81 7.70 -4.98
CA GLN A 432 24.76 6.86 -5.57
C GLN A 432 24.08 5.95 -4.56
N GLU A 433 24.85 5.31 -3.66
CA GLU A 433 24.30 4.43 -2.63
C GLU A 433 23.44 5.20 -1.62
N LEU A 434 23.88 6.39 -1.22
CA LEU A 434 23.12 7.27 -0.33
C LEU A 434 21.82 7.75 -0.98
N ASP A 435 21.89 8.30 -2.20
CA ASP A 435 20.73 8.80 -2.94
C ASP A 435 19.69 7.68 -3.19
N LYS A 436 20.16 6.47 -3.54
CA LYS A 436 19.30 5.29 -3.67
C LYS A 436 18.64 4.90 -2.34
N ARG A 437 19.37 4.93 -1.23
CA ARG A 437 18.84 4.60 0.10
C ARG A 437 17.77 5.60 0.53
N GLU A 438 18.00 6.90 0.31
CA GLU A 438 17.03 7.96 0.63
C GLU A 438 15.80 7.91 -0.27
N MET A 439 15.97 7.62 -1.56
CA MET A 439 14.84 7.41 -2.48
C MET A 439 14.00 6.20 -2.05
N GLN A 440 14.62 5.09 -1.64
CA GLN A 440 13.91 3.93 -1.12
C GLN A 440 13.15 4.23 0.18
N GLN A 441 13.75 5.00 1.09
CA GLN A 441 13.10 5.44 2.32
C GLN A 441 11.91 6.36 2.03
N THR A 442 12.08 7.31 1.11
CA THR A 442 11.00 8.22 0.68
C THR A 442 9.85 7.43 0.05
N LEU A 443 10.13 6.53 -0.88
CA LEU A 443 9.11 5.67 -1.51
C LEU A 443 8.42 4.76 -0.48
N ALA A 444 9.15 4.22 0.50
CA ALA A 444 8.57 3.42 1.57
C ALA A 444 7.67 4.26 2.48
N ALA A 445 8.05 5.50 2.79
CA ALA A 445 7.25 6.44 3.55
C ALA A 445 5.98 6.85 2.77
N GLU A 446 6.10 7.14 1.47
CA GLU A 446 4.97 7.43 0.57
C GLU A 446 4.00 6.25 0.49
N ARG A 447 4.51 5.02 0.34
CA ARG A 447 3.68 3.80 0.35
C ARG A 447 2.93 3.64 1.66
N ARG A 448 3.61 3.86 2.80
CA ARG A 448 2.96 3.84 4.13
C ARG A 448 1.90 4.92 4.26
N ALA A 449 2.18 6.15 3.80
CA ALA A 449 1.22 7.24 3.83
C ALA A 449 -0.01 6.94 2.94
N ALA A 450 0.20 6.39 1.74
CA ALA A 450 -0.86 5.97 0.84
C ALA A 450 -1.72 4.84 1.44
N GLN A 451 -1.09 3.89 2.14
CA GLN A 451 -1.81 2.83 2.85
C GLN A 451 -2.67 3.40 3.99
N ILE A 452 -2.10 4.27 4.84
CA ILE A 452 -2.84 4.93 5.93
C ILE A 452 -4.02 5.74 5.38
N LEU A 453 -3.84 6.45 4.26
CA LEU A 453 -4.90 7.20 3.59
C LEU A 453 -6.01 6.27 3.08
N THR A 454 -5.64 5.13 2.49
CA THR A 454 -6.60 4.13 2.00
C THR A 454 -7.42 3.55 3.15
N GLU A 455 -6.77 3.16 4.25
CA GLU A 455 -7.43 2.65 5.45
C GLU A 455 -8.37 3.70 6.08
N ALA A 456 -7.94 4.97 6.13
CA ALA A 456 -8.77 6.06 6.64
C ALA A 456 -10.02 6.32 5.78
N ASN A 457 -9.89 6.24 4.45
CA ASN A 457 -11.00 6.38 3.53
C ASN A 457 -12.02 5.24 3.68
N GLN A 458 -11.56 4.01 3.90
CA GLN A 458 -12.44 2.87 4.16
C GLN A 458 -13.20 3.02 5.49
N ILE A 459 -12.54 3.47 6.57
CA ILE A 459 -13.22 3.78 7.84
C ILE A 459 -14.27 4.88 7.64
N LEU A 460 -13.93 5.94 6.88
CA LEU A 460 -14.87 7.02 6.59
C LEU A 460 -16.12 6.48 5.86
N GLU A 461 -15.94 5.59 4.90
CA GLU A 461 -17.05 4.95 4.19
C GLU A 461 -17.94 4.14 5.16
N VAL A 462 -17.35 3.34 6.05
CA VAL A 462 -18.08 2.60 7.10
C VAL A 462 -18.92 3.55 7.95
N LEU A 463 -18.35 4.67 8.40
CA LEU A 463 -19.03 5.65 9.24
C LEU A 463 -20.16 6.36 8.50
N LEU A 464 -19.98 6.70 7.22
CA LEU A 464 -21.02 7.32 6.38
C LEU A 464 -22.21 6.37 6.18
N LYS A 465 -21.96 5.11 5.84
CA LYS A 465 -23.02 4.09 5.70
C LYS A 465 -23.74 3.83 7.02
N THR A 466 -23.00 3.79 8.12
CA THR A 466 -23.58 3.67 9.48
C THR A 466 -24.48 4.85 9.83
N ALA A 467 -24.07 6.08 9.49
CA ALA A 467 -24.88 7.28 9.68
C ALA A 467 -26.13 7.24 8.79
N SER A 468 -25.99 6.82 7.52
CA SER A 468 -27.09 6.61 6.58
C SER A 468 -28.12 5.60 7.11
N SER A 469 -27.67 4.46 7.64
CA SER A 469 -28.55 3.48 8.27
C SER A 469 -29.37 4.10 9.41
N LYS A 470 -28.72 4.85 10.31
CA LYS A 470 -29.41 5.52 11.43
C LYS A 470 -30.44 6.56 10.95
N THR A 471 -30.14 7.34 9.90
CA THR A 471 -31.07 8.34 9.37
C THR A 471 -32.25 7.70 8.66
N LEU A 472 -32.01 6.68 7.83
CA LEU A 472 -33.06 5.89 7.16
C LEU A 472 -34.02 5.25 8.17
N PHE A 473 -33.48 4.71 9.27
CA PHE A 473 -34.30 4.13 10.33
C PHE A 473 -35.22 5.19 10.97
N LEU A 474 -34.70 6.37 11.28
CA LEU A 474 -35.49 7.47 11.84
C LEU A 474 -36.56 7.99 10.87
N ALA A 475 -36.33 7.86 9.56
CA ALA A 475 -37.29 8.18 8.51
C ALA A 475 -38.36 7.09 8.29
N GLY A 476 -38.32 5.98 9.04
CA GLY A 476 -39.25 4.85 8.88
C GLY A 476 -38.90 3.92 7.71
N GLN A 477 -37.75 4.11 7.05
CA GLN A 477 -37.23 3.25 5.99
C GLN A 477 -36.38 2.12 6.59
N GLU A 478 -37.00 1.32 7.45
CA GLU A 478 -36.33 0.29 8.26
C GLU A 478 -35.59 -0.76 7.40
N PHE A 479 -36.13 -1.12 6.23
CA PHE A 479 -35.51 -2.08 5.31
C PHE A 479 -34.20 -1.56 4.69
N GLU A 480 -34.22 -0.32 4.19
CA GLU A 480 -33.03 0.32 3.62
C GLU A 480 -31.97 0.58 4.70
N ALA A 481 -32.40 0.91 5.92
CA ALA A 481 -31.52 1.05 7.07
C ALA A 481 -30.76 -0.25 7.38
N LEU A 482 -31.42 -1.41 7.26
CA LEU A 482 -30.79 -2.71 7.45
C LEU A 482 -29.77 -3.01 6.35
N LEU A 483 -30.11 -2.73 5.08
CA LEU A 483 -29.19 -2.93 3.96
C LEU A 483 -27.92 -2.08 4.11
N GLU A 484 -28.06 -0.80 4.47
CA GLU A 484 -26.91 0.09 4.74
C GLU A 484 -26.07 -0.37 5.95
N ALA A 485 -26.71 -0.87 7.01
CA ALA A 485 -25.98 -1.41 8.16
C ALA A 485 -25.16 -2.66 7.80
N LEU A 486 -25.73 -3.55 6.98
CA LEU A 486 -25.02 -4.75 6.50
C LEU A 486 -23.87 -4.39 5.56
N ARG A 487 -24.04 -3.39 4.67
CA ARG A 487 -22.94 -2.86 3.84
C ARG A 487 -21.81 -2.31 4.71
N ALA A 488 -22.13 -1.51 5.73
CA ALA A 488 -21.14 -0.99 6.67
C ALA A 488 -20.40 -2.11 7.40
N ALA A 489 -21.13 -3.15 7.83
CA ALA A 489 -20.57 -4.32 8.50
C ALA A 489 -19.64 -5.14 7.60
N LYS A 490 -20.02 -5.38 6.34
CA LYS A 490 -19.19 -6.10 5.37
C LYS A 490 -17.87 -5.38 5.09
N ILE A 491 -17.92 -4.05 4.91
CA ILE A 491 -16.70 -3.25 4.72
C ILE A 491 -15.83 -3.32 5.98
N LEU A 492 -16.42 -3.16 7.16
CA LEU A 492 -15.71 -3.27 8.44
C LEU A 492 -15.04 -4.66 8.60
N GLN A 493 -15.71 -5.74 8.20
CA GLN A 493 -15.15 -7.10 8.21
C GLN A 493 -13.99 -7.29 7.23
N SER A 494 -13.88 -6.48 6.17
CA SER A 494 -12.71 -6.53 5.27
C SER A 494 -11.46 -5.86 5.86
N LEU A 495 -11.63 -5.02 6.89
CA LEU A 495 -10.53 -4.31 7.55
C LEU A 495 -9.83 -5.21 8.58
N SER A 496 -8.55 -4.94 8.85
CA SER A 496 -7.79 -5.62 9.90
C SER A 496 -8.30 -5.23 11.29
N LYS A 497 -8.18 -6.13 12.27
CA LYS A 497 -8.72 -5.93 13.63
C LYS A 497 -8.18 -4.66 14.31
N SER A 498 -6.92 -4.30 14.09
CA SER A 498 -6.30 -3.09 14.66
C SER A 498 -6.85 -1.77 14.10
N ILE A 499 -7.49 -1.83 12.93
CA ILE A 499 -8.15 -0.70 12.27
C ILE A 499 -9.61 -0.60 12.73
N ARG A 500 -10.31 -1.74 12.88
CA ARG A 500 -11.73 -1.80 13.32
C ARG A 500 -11.99 -1.11 14.66
N THR A 501 -11.04 -1.26 15.59
CA THR A 501 -11.12 -0.70 16.95
C THR A 501 -10.80 0.80 17.01
N LYS A 502 -10.37 1.43 15.90
CA LYS A 502 -10.12 2.87 15.85
C LYS A 502 -11.42 3.62 15.54
N ALA A 503 -11.59 4.79 16.17
CA ALA A 503 -12.71 5.73 15.96
C ALA A 503 -14.11 5.23 16.36
N ASP A 504 -14.24 4.29 17.29
CA ASP A 504 -15.51 3.70 17.74
C ASP A 504 -16.35 3.06 16.61
N ALA A 505 -15.73 2.79 15.44
CA ALA A 505 -16.43 2.43 14.22
C ALA A 505 -17.20 1.11 14.38
N GLU A 506 -16.56 0.09 14.96
CA GLU A 506 -17.18 -1.20 15.22
C GLU A 506 -18.45 -1.08 16.07
N MET A 507 -18.39 -0.35 17.19
CA MET A 507 -19.55 -0.17 18.06
C MET A 507 -20.66 0.64 17.39
N LEU A 508 -20.31 1.63 16.56
CA LEU A 508 -21.29 2.38 15.80
C LEU A 508 -22.01 1.50 14.77
N VAL A 509 -21.30 0.60 14.09
CA VAL A 509 -21.88 -0.40 13.17
C VAL A 509 -22.76 -1.38 13.94
N VAL A 510 -22.26 -1.99 15.02
CA VAL A 510 -23.01 -2.93 15.88
C VAL A 510 -24.33 -2.31 16.33
N THR A 511 -24.31 -1.06 16.78
CA THR A 511 -25.52 -0.38 17.27
C THR A 511 -26.50 -0.02 16.16
N ALA A 512 -26.02 0.38 14.97
CA ALA A 512 -26.88 0.60 13.81
C ALA A 512 -27.53 -0.71 13.35
N LEU A 513 -26.73 -1.78 13.27
CA LEU A 513 -27.19 -3.10 12.85
C LEU A 513 -28.19 -3.68 13.84
N HIS A 514 -27.92 -3.61 15.15
CA HIS A 514 -28.88 -4.00 16.19
C HIS A 514 -30.22 -3.25 16.02
N GLN A 515 -30.18 -1.92 15.86
CA GLN A 515 -31.39 -1.12 15.70
C GLN A 515 -32.19 -1.54 14.45
N ALA A 516 -31.50 -1.75 13.32
CA ALA A 516 -32.13 -2.15 12.07
C ALA A 516 -32.71 -3.58 12.12
N VAL A 517 -31.93 -4.57 12.59
CA VAL A 517 -32.31 -5.99 12.67
C VAL A 517 -33.55 -6.21 13.53
N TYR A 518 -33.64 -5.54 14.69
CA TYR A 518 -34.79 -5.70 15.59
C TYR A 518 -35.96 -4.77 15.26
N GLY A 519 -35.78 -3.81 14.35
CA GLY A 519 -36.83 -2.86 13.96
C GLY A 519 -37.51 -3.19 12.63
N VAL A 520 -36.80 -3.82 11.69
CA VAL A 520 -37.30 -4.09 10.34
C VAL A 520 -38.51 -5.03 10.34
N LYS A 521 -39.50 -4.72 9.51
CA LYS A 521 -40.73 -5.52 9.33
C LYS A 521 -40.87 -6.09 7.92
N GLU A 522 -40.42 -5.34 6.92
CA GLU A 522 -40.33 -5.82 5.53
C GLU A 522 -39.28 -6.93 5.49
N CYS A 523 -39.64 -8.10 4.97
CA CYS A 523 -38.70 -9.21 4.82
C CYS A 523 -38.38 -9.50 3.36
N ASN A 524 -39.23 -9.06 2.42
CA ASN A 524 -38.97 -9.24 1.01
C ASN A 524 -39.67 -8.18 0.14
N ARG A 525 -39.12 -7.95 -1.05
CA ARG A 525 -39.63 -7.03 -2.07
C ARG A 525 -39.57 -7.71 -3.43
N LEU A 526 -40.73 -8.00 -3.99
CA LEU A 526 -40.91 -8.64 -5.28
C LEU A 526 -41.04 -7.56 -6.34
N GLU A 527 -40.06 -7.53 -7.26
CA GLU A 527 -39.95 -6.54 -8.31
C GLU A 527 -39.80 -7.25 -9.67
N GLY A 528 -40.57 -6.81 -10.65
CA GLY A 528 -40.59 -7.41 -11.99
C GLY A 528 -41.76 -6.94 -12.84
N HIS A 529 -42.80 -6.36 -12.23
CA HIS A 529 -43.82 -5.60 -12.94
C HIS A 529 -43.26 -4.28 -13.47
N LYS A 530 -43.76 -3.84 -14.63
CA LYS A 530 -43.32 -2.61 -15.33
C LYS A 530 -44.19 -1.39 -15.04
N ASP A 531 -45.34 -1.60 -14.42
CA ASP A 531 -46.28 -0.57 -13.98
C ASP A 531 -46.93 -1.02 -12.65
N GLY A 532 -47.79 -0.18 -12.07
CA GLY A 532 -48.32 -0.35 -10.72
C GLY A 532 -49.11 -1.64 -10.53
N VAL A 533 -48.88 -2.31 -9.41
CA VAL A 533 -49.54 -3.57 -9.05
C VAL A 533 -50.87 -3.25 -8.36
N ASN A 534 -51.98 -3.68 -8.96
CA ASN A 534 -53.32 -3.37 -8.43
C ASN A 534 -53.79 -4.41 -7.39
N SER A 535 -53.42 -5.68 -7.56
CA SER A 535 -53.93 -6.77 -6.72
C SER A 535 -52.83 -7.78 -6.38
N VAL A 536 -52.93 -8.35 -5.18
CA VAL A 536 -52.05 -9.41 -4.65
C VAL A 536 -52.88 -10.37 -3.79
N CYS A 537 -52.60 -11.66 -3.88
CA CYS A 537 -53.19 -12.68 -3.02
C CYS A 537 -52.26 -13.88 -2.83
N PHE A 538 -52.40 -14.57 -1.71
CA PHE A 538 -51.75 -15.85 -1.45
C PHE A 538 -52.59 -17.00 -2.00
N ASN A 539 -51.92 -18.10 -2.37
CA ASN A 539 -52.63 -19.35 -2.57
C ASN A 539 -53.13 -19.93 -1.22
N PRO A 540 -54.08 -20.86 -1.22
CA PRO A 540 -54.65 -21.42 0.01
C PRO A 540 -53.64 -22.07 0.96
N SER A 541 -52.53 -22.59 0.44
CA SER A 541 -51.44 -23.17 1.27
C SER A 541 -50.41 -22.15 1.79
N GLY A 542 -50.43 -20.91 1.28
CA GLY A 542 -49.50 -19.84 1.66
C GLY A 542 -48.09 -19.95 1.06
N THR A 543 -47.86 -20.91 0.15
CA THR A 543 -46.56 -21.15 -0.48
C THR A 543 -46.28 -20.26 -1.69
N LEU A 544 -47.34 -19.75 -2.32
CA LEU A 544 -47.29 -18.95 -3.54
C LEU A 544 -48.02 -17.62 -3.37
N ILE A 545 -47.56 -16.62 -4.11
CA ILE A 545 -48.16 -15.30 -4.22
C ILE A 545 -48.46 -15.03 -5.68
N ALA A 546 -49.66 -14.56 -5.99
CA ALA A 546 -50.00 -14.04 -7.30
C ALA A 546 -50.14 -12.51 -7.25
N SER A 547 -49.81 -11.84 -8.34
CA SER A 547 -49.97 -10.40 -8.50
C SER A 547 -50.51 -10.02 -9.89
N GLY A 548 -51.42 -9.06 -9.91
CA GLY A 548 -52.00 -8.49 -11.14
C GLY A 548 -51.66 -7.01 -11.27
N SER A 549 -51.19 -6.60 -12.45
CA SER A 549 -50.62 -5.27 -12.67
C SER A 549 -51.23 -4.51 -13.85
N ARG A 550 -50.95 -3.21 -13.87
CA ARG A 550 -51.25 -2.28 -14.97
C ARG A 550 -50.36 -2.49 -16.20
N ASP A 551 -49.35 -3.35 -16.11
CA ASP A 551 -48.53 -3.76 -17.26
C ASP A 551 -49.16 -4.91 -18.07
N ASN A 552 -50.45 -5.19 -17.83
CA ASN A 552 -51.25 -6.23 -18.47
C ASN A 552 -50.81 -7.66 -18.15
N SER A 553 -49.87 -7.85 -17.22
CA SER A 553 -49.37 -9.16 -16.82
C SER A 553 -49.86 -9.59 -15.45
N LEU A 554 -50.09 -10.89 -15.34
CA LEU A 554 -50.20 -11.58 -14.05
C LEU A 554 -48.86 -12.28 -13.79
N LYS A 555 -48.38 -12.24 -12.55
CA LYS A 555 -47.14 -12.93 -12.14
C LYS A 555 -47.41 -13.83 -10.95
N LEU A 556 -46.76 -14.99 -10.95
CA LEU A 556 -46.75 -15.95 -9.87
C LEU A 556 -45.35 -15.98 -9.26
N TRP A 557 -45.30 -15.90 -7.95
CA TRP A 557 -44.08 -15.80 -7.16
C TRP A 557 -44.07 -16.88 -6.10
N SER A 558 -42.86 -17.35 -5.79
CA SER A 558 -42.60 -18.07 -4.55
C SER A 558 -42.54 -17.11 -3.36
N LEU A 559 -42.69 -17.63 -2.15
CA LEU A 559 -42.54 -16.83 -0.93
C LEU A 559 -41.13 -16.22 -0.76
N SER A 560 -40.09 -16.87 -1.32
CA SER A 560 -38.72 -16.34 -1.34
C SER A 560 -38.53 -15.17 -2.33
N GLY A 561 -39.57 -14.79 -3.06
CA GLY A 561 -39.56 -13.67 -3.99
C GLY A 561 -39.07 -14.00 -5.40
N ARG A 562 -38.76 -15.27 -5.68
CA ARG A 562 -38.47 -15.72 -7.05
C ARG A 562 -39.74 -15.69 -7.89
N GLU A 563 -39.65 -15.03 -9.04
CA GLU A 563 -40.67 -15.10 -10.10
C GLU A 563 -40.68 -16.51 -10.70
N LEU A 564 -41.83 -17.19 -10.61
CA LEU A 564 -42.02 -18.55 -11.14
C LEU A 564 -42.62 -18.53 -12.54
N LYS A 565 -43.57 -17.62 -12.77
CA LYS A 565 -44.28 -17.52 -14.04
C LYS A 565 -44.79 -16.11 -14.29
N THR A 566 -44.70 -15.66 -15.54
CA THR A 566 -45.45 -14.52 -16.07
C THR A 566 -46.52 -15.03 -17.05
N PHE A 567 -47.74 -14.55 -16.89
CA PHE A 567 -48.89 -14.87 -17.72
C PHE A 567 -49.16 -13.67 -18.64
N THR A 568 -48.98 -13.88 -19.94
CA THR A 568 -49.19 -12.86 -20.98
C THR A 568 -50.35 -13.28 -21.87
N GLY A 569 -51.37 -12.44 -22.00
CA GLY A 569 -52.58 -12.76 -22.77
C GLY A 569 -53.79 -11.87 -22.44
N ASN A 570 -53.73 -11.11 -21.33
CA ASN A 570 -54.67 -10.02 -21.08
C ASN A 570 -54.34 -8.83 -22.00
N SER A 571 -55.36 -8.20 -22.57
CA SER A 571 -55.18 -7.11 -23.54
C SER A 571 -55.05 -5.73 -22.90
N ASP A 572 -55.41 -5.61 -21.63
CA ASP A 572 -55.35 -4.37 -20.84
C ASP A 572 -55.05 -4.65 -19.36
N ARG A 573 -55.05 -3.60 -18.53
CA ARG A 573 -54.65 -3.60 -17.11
C ARG A 573 -55.47 -4.60 -16.30
N ILE A 574 -54.80 -5.33 -15.42
CA ILE A 574 -55.46 -6.25 -14.48
C ILE A 574 -55.80 -5.50 -13.19
N HIS A 575 -57.06 -5.58 -12.76
CA HIS A 575 -57.56 -4.91 -11.56
C HIS A 575 -57.64 -5.83 -10.34
N SER A 576 -58.01 -7.09 -10.54
CA SER A 576 -58.23 -8.04 -9.47
C SER A 576 -57.80 -9.42 -9.88
N ILE A 577 -57.31 -10.18 -8.90
CA ILE A 577 -56.92 -11.58 -9.06
C ILE A 577 -57.38 -12.39 -7.85
N CYS A 578 -57.69 -13.66 -8.04
CA CYS A 578 -57.95 -14.57 -6.93
C CYS A 578 -57.54 -16.01 -7.28
N PHE A 579 -57.10 -16.76 -6.27
CA PHE A 579 -56.89 -18.20 -6.40
C PHE A 579 -58.22 -18.94 -6.24
N HIS A 580 -58.36 -20.02 -7.00
CA HIS A 580 -59.35 -21.04 -6.72
C HIS A 580 -58.97 -21.79 -5.41
N PRO A 581 -59.95 -22.32 -4.64
CA PRO A 581 -59.68 -22.99 -3.36
C PRO A 581 -58.73 -24.20 -3.42
N ASP A 582 -58.54 -24.83 -4.59
CA ASP A 582 -57.55 -25.89 -4.79
C ASP A 582 -56.09 -25.39 -4.96
N GLY A 583 -55.92 -24.07 -5.16
CA GLY A 583 -54.62 -23.43 -5.41
C GLY A 583 -53.98 -23.71 -6.78
N GLN A 584 -54.68 -24.38 -7.70
CA GLN A 584 -54.16 -24.75 -9.03
C GLN A 584 -54.63 -23.81 -10.15
N ILE A 585 -55.70 -23.06 -9.89
CA ILE A 585 -56.31 -22.13 -10.85
C ILE A 585 -56.25 -20.69 -10.31
N LEU A 586 -55.98 -19.74 -11.20
CA LEU A 586 -55.99 -18.31 -10.96
C LEU A 586 -57.02 -17.63 -11.86
N ALA A 587 -57.85 -16.76 -11.28
CA ALA A 587 -58.71 -15.87 -12.04
C ALA A 587 -58.11 -14.47 -12.12
N SER A 588 -58.20 -13.82 -13.28
CA SER A 588 -57.85 -12.42 -13.48
C SER A 588 -59.00 -11.64 -14.09
N ALA A 589 -59.20 -10.40 -13.63
CA ALA A 589 -60.19 -9.46 -14.15
C ALA A 589 -59.50 -8.19 -14.68
N GLY A 590 -59.86 -7.77 -15.89
CA GLY A 590 -59.15 -6.73 -16.64
C GLY A 590 -59.99 -5.51 -17.05
N SER A 591 -59.28 -4.45 -17.48
CA SER A 591 -59.84 -3.27 -18.13
C SER A 591 -60.49 -3.57 -19.49
N ASP A 592 -60.14 -4.71 -20.10
CA ASP A 592 -60.71 -5.19 -21.36
C ASP A 592 -62.12 -5.81 -21.23
N SER A 593 -62.76 -5.63 -20.07
CA SER A 593 -64.08 -6.17 -19.72
C SER A 593 -64.13 -7.71 -19.66
N THR A 594 -62.96 -8.37 -19.65
CA THR A 594 -62.89 -9.85 -19.63
C THR A 594 -62.45 -10.39 -18.27
N ILE A 595 -62.80 -11.66 -18.05
CA ILE A 595 -62.26 -12.48 -16.97
C ILE A 595 -61.53 -13.66 -17.62
N LYS A 596 -60.39 -14.07 -17.07
CA LYS A 596 -59.63 -15.22 -17.55
C LYS A 596 -59.27 -16.16 -16.41
N LEU A 597 -59.33 -17.47 -16.68
CA LEU A 597 -58.85 -18.52 -15.80
C LEU A 597 -57.54 -19.08 -16.33
N TRP A 598 -56.58 -19.26 -15.43
CA TRP A 598 -55.24 -19.70 -15.72
C TRP A 598 -54.89 -20.90 -14.86
N GLY A 599 -54.33 -21.95 -15.45
CA GLY A 599 -53.61 -22.97 -14.69
C GLY A 599 -52.30 -22.38 -14.18
N ILE A 600 -51.84 -22.76 -12.99
CA ILE A 600 -50.57 -22.25 -12.42
C ILE A 600 -49.34 -22.47 -13.33
N ASP A 601 -49.43 -23.38 -14.31
CA ASP A 601 -48.41 -23.66 -15.32
C ASP A 601 -48.31 -22.60 -16.42
N GLY A 602 -49.26 -21.67 -16.50
CA GLY A 602 -49.34 -20.63 -17.52
C GLY A 602 -50.42 -20.87 -18.58
N THR A 603 -51.12 -22.00 -18.56
CA THR A 603 -52.16 -22.30 -19.55
C THR A 603 -53.39 -21.45 -19.32
N GLU A 604 -53.90 -20.81 -20.37
CA GLU A 604 -55.24 -20.20 -20.33
C GLU A 604 -56.27 -21.32 -20.40
N LEU A 605 -57.05 -21.50 -19.33
CA LEU A 605 -58.05 -22.56 -19.21
C LEU A 605 -59.41 -22.12 -19.78
N GLN A 606 -59.78 -20.86 -19.53
CA GLN A 606 -61.07 -20.31 -19.94
C GLN A 606 -61.01 -18.78 -20.03
N SER A 607 -61.74 -18.19 -20.98
CA SER A 607 -61.92 -16.74 -21.10
C SER A 607 -63.41 -16.38 -21.18
N PHE A 608 -63.82 -15.39 -20.39
CA PHE A 608 -65.19 -14.88 -20.30
C PHE A 608 -65.22 -13.53 -21.03
N THR A 609 -65.40 -13.57 -22.35
CA THR A 609 -65.30 -12.39 -23.22
C THR A 609 -66.65 -11.74 -23.52
N THR A 610 -67.75 -12.43 -23.22
CA THR A 610 -69.11 -11.95 -23.46
C THR A 610 -69.87 -11.87 -22.15
N GLY A 611 -70.24 -10.65 -21.72
CA GLY A 611 -71.17 -10.43 -20.61
C GLY A 611 -71.08 -9.03 -20.00
N HIS A 612 -69.93 -8.67 -19.43
CA HIS A 612 -69.72 -7.30 -18.91
C HIS A 612 -69.49 -6.30 -20.04
N THR A 613 -70.00 -5.08 -19.87
CA THR A 613 -69.91 -4.01 -20.90
C THR A 613 -68.90 -2.91 -20.57
N ASP A 614 -68.26 -3.00 -19.42
CA ASP A 614 -67.23 -2.09 -18.93
C ASP A 614 -66.24 -2.88 -18.05
N LEU A 615 -65.15 -2.24 -17.62
CA LEU A 615 -64.05 -2.89 -16.92
C LEU A 615 -64.48 -3.71 -15.70
N VAL A 616 -63.88 -4.89 -15.55
CA VAL A 616 -64.14 -5.77 -14.42
C VAL A 616 -63.16 -5.41 -13.31
N SER A 617 -63.69 -4.85 -12.22
CA SER A 617 -62.89 -4.29 -11.13
C SER A 617 -62.50 -5.32 -10.08
N SER A 618 -63.31 -6.38 -9.93
CA SER A 618 -63.12 -7.38 -8.88
C SER A 618 -63.61 -8.76 -9.32
N VAL A 619 -62.89 -9.79 -8.88
CA VAL A 619 -63.21 -11.20 -9.11
C VAL A 619 -62.98 -12.00 -7.83
N SER A 620 -63.86 -12.96 -7.55
CA SER A 620 -63.79 -13.80 -6.35
C SER A 620 -64.33 -15.19 -6.65
N PHE A 621 -63.62 -16.24 -6.26
CA PHE A 621 -64.17 -17.60 -6.24
C PHE A 621 -65.01 -17.81 -4.99
N SER A 622 -66.07 -18.59 -5.14
CA SER A 622 -66.79 -19.20 -4.03
C SER A 622 -65.87 -20.16 -3.26
N PRO A 623 -66.00 -20.26 -1.92
CA PRO A 623 -65.19 -21.18 -1.11
C PRO A 623 -65.31 -22.67 -1.49
N ASP A 624 -66.42 -23.08 -2.09
CA ASP A 624 -66.62 -24.44 -2.62
C ASP A 624 -65.98 -24.66 -4.00
N GLY A 625 -65.48 -23.60 -4.64
CA GLY A 625 -64.82 -23.62 -5.94
C GLY A 625 -65.76 -23.67 -7.14
N GLN A 626 -67.07 -23.82 -6.97
CA GLN A 626 -67.98 -24.11 -8.08
C GLN A 626 -68.39 -22.88 -8.89
N THR A 627 -68.43 -21.72 -8.22
CA THR A 627 -68.90 -20.46 -8.78
C THR A 627 -67.81 -19.39 -8.76
N LEU A 628 -67.69 -18.62 -9.83
CA LEU A 628 -66.89 -17.41 -9.92
C LEU A 628 -67.82 -16.19 -9.91
N ALA A 629 -67.53 -15.16 -9.12
CA ALA A 629 -68.23 -13.89 -9.17
C ALA A 629 -67.33 -12.80 -9.74
N SER A 630 -67.92 -11.84 -10.45
CA SER A 630 -67.24 -10.64 -10.96
C SER A 630 -68.08 -9.39 -10.76
N GLY A 631 -67.44 -8.29 -10.35
CA GLY A 631 -68.04 -6.97 -10.26
C GLY A 631 -67.44 -6.02 -11.31
N SER A 632 -68.27 -5.20 -11.94
CA SER A 632 -67.85 -4.32 -13.04
C SER A 632 -68.27 -2.86 -12.86
N PHE A 633 -67.62 -1.98 -13.62
CA PHE A 633 -68.02 -0.58 -13.76
C PHE A 633 -69.33 -0.40 -14.51
N ASP A 634 -69.84 -1.44 -15.18
CA ASP A 634 -71.20 -1.49 -15.74
C ASP A 634 -72.31 -1.54 -14.68
N GLN A 635 -71.94 -1.45 -13.39
CA GLN A 635 -72.83 -1.39 -12.22
C GLN A 635 -73.45 -2.75 -11.85
N THR A 636 -73.06 -3.82 -12.53
CA THR A 636 -73.57 -5.18 -12.30
C THR A 636 -72.53 -6.08 -11.64
N ILE A 637 -73.03 -7.17 -11.07
CA ILE A 637 -72.23 -8.30 -10.63
C ILE A 637 -72.72 -9.52 -11.39
N LYS A 638 -71.81 -10.36 -11.89
CA LYS A 638 -72.17 -11.60 -12.58
C LYS A 638 -71.60 -12.81 -11.85
N LEU A 639 -72.40 -13.88 -11.78
CA LEU A 639 -72.01 -15.19 -11.31
C LEU A 639 -71.80 -16.10 -12.51
N TRP A 640 -70.75 -16.90 -12.47
CA TRP A 640 -70.32 -17.74 -13.58
C TRP A 640 -70.01 -19.16 -13.11
N SER A 641 -70.32 -20.12 -13.96
CA SER A 641 -69.73 -21.45 -13.89
C SER A 641 -68.30 -21.42 -14.44
N LEU A 642 -67.45 -22.33 -13.99
CA LEU A 642 -66.07 -22.44 -14.48
C LEU A 642 -65.97 -22.73 -15.99
N ASP A 643 -67.00 -23.37 -16.57
CA ASP A 643 -67.10 -23.66 -18.01
C ASP A 643 -67.39 -22.43 -18.89
N GLY A 644 -67.50 -21.23 -18.33
CA GLY A 644 -67.79 -20.00 -19.11
C GLY A 644 -69.25 -19.57 -19.12
N ARG A 645 -70.18 -20.36 -18.59
CA ARG A 645 -71.62 -20.00 -18.59
C ARG A 645 -71.93 -18.96 -17.51
N GLU A 646 -72.65 -17.90 -17.88
CA GLU A 646 -73.25 -16.96 -16.94
C GLU A 646 -74.42 -17.65 -16.20
N LEU A 647 -74.35 -17.69 -14.87
CA LEU A 647 -75.36 -18.29 -14.01
C LEU A 647 -76.39 -17.26 -13.58
N GLN A 648 -75.95 -16.04 -13.23
CA GLN A 648 -76.84 -14.99 -12.75
C GLN A 648 -76.22 -13.60 -12.92
N THR A 649 -77.05 -12.58 -13.19
CA THR A 649 -76.68 -11.16 -13.12
C THR A 649 -77.39 -10.49 -11.94
N LEU A 650 -76.63 -9.90 -11.02
CA LEU A 650 -77.12 -9.12 -9.90
C LEU A 650 -77.12 -7.63 -10.28
N VAL A 651 -78.32 -7.04 -10.34
CA VAL A 651 -78.52 -5.63 -10.68
C VAL A 651 -79.09 -4.89 -9.47
N GLY A 652 -78.49 -3.76 -9.10
CA GLY A 652 -79.04 -2.89 -8.05
C GLY A 652 -78.12 -1.79 -7.53
N HIS A 653 -76.81 -1.86 -7.78
CA HIS A 653 -75.91 -0.73 -7.54
C HIS A 653 -76.18 0.41 -8.52
N LYS A 654 -75.97 1.65 -8.08
CA LYS A 654 -76.24 2.87 -8.89
C LYS A 654 -74.98 3.47 -9.52
N ASN A 655 -73.84 2.83 -9.30
CA ASN A 655 -72.53 3.24 -9.78
C ASN A 655 -71.63 2.01 -9.80
N ARG A 656 -70.42 2.15 -10.36
CA ARG A 656 -69.45 1.07 -10.51
C ARG A 656 -69.27 0.22 -9.25
N VAL A 657 -69.29 -1.08 -9.42
CA VAL A 657 -68.90 -2.03 -8.37
C VAL A 657 -67.38 -2.01 -8.28
N SER A 658 -66.83 -1.89 -7.07
CA SER A 658 -65.39 -1.74 -6.84
C SER A 658 -64.74 -3.02 -6.31
N SER A 659 -65.47 -3.78 -5.49
CA SER A 659 -64.96 -4.99 -4.84
C SER A 659 -66.10 -5.92 -4.47
N ILE A 660 -65.86 -7.22 -4.57
CA ILE A 660 -66.80 -8.27 -4.17
C ILE A 660 -66.08 -9.30 -3.28
N SER A 661 -66.84 -9.97 -2.41
CA SER A 661 -66.33 -11.02 -1.53
C SER A 661 -67.44 -12.02 -1.24
N PHE A 662 -67.18 -13.31 -1.42
CA PHE A 662 -68.08 -14.39 -0.98
C PHE A 662 -68.04 -14.56 0.54
N SER A 663 -69.16 -14.93 1.13
CA SER A 663 -69.18 -15.43 2.51
C SER A 663 -68.48 -16.79 2.60
N PRO A 664 -67.83 -17.12 3.74
CA PRO A 664 -67.10 -18.38 3.91
C PRO A 664 -67.94 -19.66 3.73
N ASP A 665 -69.27 -19.57 3.91
CA ASP A 665 -70.23 -20.67 3.70
C ASP A 665 -70.70 -20.82 2.24
N ALA A 666 -70.17 -20.00 1.32
CA ALA A 666 -70.54 -19.93 -0.08
C ALA A 666 -72.02 -19.61 -0.36
N GLN A 667 -72.81 -19.13 0.61
CA GLN A 667 -74.25 -18.88 0.42
C GLN A 667 -74.58 -17.44 0.01
N THR A 668 -73.71 -16.48 0.34
CA THR A 668 -73.96 -15.07 0.10
C THR A 668 -72.74 -14.38 -0.52
N LEU A 669 -73.00 -13.24 -1.15
CA LEU A 669 -71.97 -12.38 -1.74
C LEU A 669 -72.15 -10.97 -1.23
N ALA A 670 -71.06 -10.32 -0.78
CA ALA A 670 -71.06 -8.91 -0.46
C ALA A 670 -70.37 -8.11 -1.56
N SER A 671 -70.90 -6.93 -1.87
CA SER A 671 -70.35 -6.03 -2.89
C SER A 671 -70.23 -4.61 -2.38
N ALA A 672 -69.11 -3.96 -2.70
CA ALA A 672 -68.85 -2.56 -2.46
C ALA A 672 -68.98 -1.77 -3.77
N SER A 673 -69.47 -0.53 -3.68
CA SER A 673 -69.66 0.33 -4.85
C SER A 673 -69.25 1.79 -4.62
N ALA A 674 -68.96 2.47 -5.72
CA ALA A 674 -68.79 3.93 -5.76
C ALA A 674 -70.08 4.70 -5.42
N ASP A 675 -71.24 4.03 -5.38
CA ASP A 675 -72.51 4.59 -4.90
C ASP A 675 -72.56 4.80 -3.37
N LYS A 676 -71.43 4.52 -2.68
CA LYS A 676 -71.20 4.68 -1.24
C LYS A 676 -71.86 3.60 -0.38
N THR A 677 -72.46 2.59 -1.01
CA THR A 677 -73.14 1.50 -0.31
C THR A 677 -72.38 0.19 -0.43
N ILE A 678 -72.72 -0.72 0.49
CA ILE A 678 -72.41 -2.14 0.38
C ILE A 678 -73.75 -2.86 0.22
N LYS A 679 -73.78 -3.93 -0.58
CA LYS A 679 -74.95 -4.80 -0.70
C LYS A 679 -74.57 -6.24 -0.40
N LEU A 680 -75.47 -6.96 0.25
CA LEU A 680 -75.40 -8.40 0.50
C LEU A 680 -76.44 -9.09 -0.38
N TRP A 681 -76.03 -10.14 -1.07
CA TRP A 681 -76.82 -10.84 -2.07
C TRP A 681 -76.90 -12.32 -1.74
N SER A 682 -78.02 -12.94 -2.07
CA SER A 682 -78.09 -14.39 -2.25
C SER A 682 -77.70 -14.75 -3.69
N LEU A 683 -77.21 -15.98 -3.87
CA LEU A 683 -76.75 -16.44 -5.19
C LEU A 683 -77.86 -16.56 -6.24
N ASP A 684 -79.13 -16.60 -5.82
CA ASP A 684 -80.30 -16.60 -6.71
C ASP A 684 -80.66 -15.20 -7.25
N GLY A 685 -79.89 -14.14 -6.91
CA GLY A 685 -80.10 -12.81 -7.45
C GLY A 685 -80.74 -11.80 -6.51
N ARG A 686 -81.20 -12.20 -5.32
CA ARG A 686 -81.92 -11.30 -4.42
C ARG A 686 -80.94 -10.44 -3.63
N GLU A 687 -81.25 -9.15 -3.56
CA GLU A 687 -80.62 -8.25 -2.59
C GLU A 687 -81.18 -8.55 -1.19
N LEU A 688 -80.33 -9.09 -0.31
CA LEU A 688 -80.68 -9.40 1.08
C LEU A 688 -80.62 -8.16 1.96
N LYS A 689 -79.60 -7.32 1.76
CA LYS A 689 -79.38 -6.12 2.58
C LYS A 689 -78.57 -5.05 1.86
N THR A 690 -78.91 -3.77 2.08
CA THR A 690 -78.04 -2.61 1.79
C THR A 690 -77.50 -2.00 3.08
N PHE A 691 -76.19 -1.74 3.12
CA PHE A 691 -75.47 -1.11 4.22
C PHE A 691 -75.13 0.32 3.82
N ILE A 692 -75.58 1.28 4.62
CA ILE A 692 -75.43 2.72 4.35
C ILE A 692 -74.68 3.35 5.52
N GLY A 693 -73.60 4.08 5.25
CA GLY A 693 -72.88 4.84 6.28
C GLY A 693 -71.51 5.38 5.87
N HIS A 694 -70.89 4.89 4.79
CA HIS A 694 -69.73 5.57 4.19
C HIS A 694 -70.16 6.85 3.46
N THR A 695 -69.29 7.87 3.47
CA THR A 695 -69.61 9.19 2.88
C THR A 695 -69.10 9.35 1.44
N TYR A 696 -68.15 8.50 1.04
CA TYR A 696 -67.56 8.41 -0.29
C TYR A 696 -67.52 6.95 -0.78
N HIS A 697 -66.90 6.71 -1.93
CA HIS A 697 -66.80 5.40 -2.57
C HIS A 697 -66.27 4.35 -1.60
N VAL A 698 -66.89 3.18 -1.58
CA VAL A 698 -66.35 2.01 -0.90
C VAL A 698 -65.43 1.33 -1.91
N ASN A 699 -64.15 1.14 -1.59
CA ASN A 699 -63.13 0.66 -2.53
C ASN A 699 -62.88 -0.84 -2.40
N SER A 700 -62.98 -1.38 -1.19
CA SER A 700 -62.69 -2.78 -0.90
C SER A 700 -63.58 -3.31 0.22
N ILE A 701 -63.91 -4.59 0.15
CA ILE A 701 -64.72 -5.31 1.11
C ILE A 701 -64.10 -6.67 1.43
N SER A 702 -64.28 -7.14 2.67
CA SER A 702 -63.82 -8.45 3.10
C SER A 702 -64.76 -9.01 4.17
N PHE A 703 -65.19 -10.26 4.01
CA PHE A 703 -65.84 -11.02 5.07
C PHE A 703 -64.84 -11.45 6.14
N SER A 704 -65.29 -11.50 7.40
CA SER A 704 -64.58 -12.20 8.45
C SER A 704 -64.57 -13.71 8.19
N PRO A 705 -63.57 -14.45 8.69
CA PRO A 705 -63.48 -15.91 8.51
C PRO A 705 -64.69 -16.69 9.06
N ASP A 706 -65.38 -16.14 10.07
CA ASP A 706 -66.62 -16.72 10.63
C ASP A 706 -67.90 -16.36 9.84
N GLY A 707 -67.79 -15.50 8.83
CA GLY A 707 -68.89 -15.04 7.99
C GLY A 707 -69.86 -14.05 8.64
N GLN A 708 -69.67 -13.68 9.91
CA GLN A 708 -70.65 -12.86 10.65
C GLN A 708 -70.42 -11.35 10.51
N THR A 709 -69.22 -10.95 10.10
CA THR A 709 -68.79 -9.55 10.02
C THR A 709 -68.31 -9.22 8.62
N ILE A 710 -68.61 -7.99 8.18
CA ILE A 710 -68.07 -7.42 6.96
C ILE A 710 -67.17 -6.24 7.35
N ALA A 711 -65.98 -6.17 6.79
CA ALA A 711 -65.11 -5.01 6.83
C ALA A 711 -65.14 -4.29 5.48
N SER A 712 -65.22 -2.96 5.51
CA SER A 712 -65.21 -2.12 4.31
C SER A 712 -64.22 -0.97 4.42
N ALA A 713 -63.48 -0.74 3.34
CA ALA A 713 -62.55 0.38 3.19
C ALA A 713 -63.07 1.40 2.19
N SER A 714 -62.89 2.70 2.50
CA SER A 714 -63.46 3.78 1.69
C SER A 714 -62.49 4.93 1.41
N THR A 715 -62.79 5.64 0.33
CA THR A 715 -62.24 6.97 -0.02
C THR A 715 -62.51 8.02 1.07
N ASP A 716 -63.44 7.76 2.00
CA ASP A 716 -63.66 8.62 3.16
C ASP A 716 -62.58 8.52 4.26
N THR A 717 -61.47 7.81 3.98
CA THR A 717 -60.32 7.56 4.86
C THR A 717 -60.58 6.58 6.02
N THR A 718 -61.78 5.99 6.08
CA THR A 718 -62.17 5.09 7.18
C THR A 718 -62.30 3.63 6.75
N ILE A 719 -62.23 2.77 7.76
CA ILE A 719 -62.67 1.38 7.67
C ILE A 719 -63.90 1.24 8.59
N LYS A 720 -64.91 0.48 8.17
CA LYS A 720 -66.08 0.19 8.99
C LYS A 720 -66.30 -1.31 9.14
N LEU A 721 -66.79 -1.73 10.30
CA LEU A 721 -67.31 -3.08 10.54
C LEU A 721 -68.81 -3.09 10.65
N TRP A 722 -69.39 -4.08 9.99
CA TRP A 722 -70.83 -4.28 9.89
C TRP A 722 -71.19 -5.70 10.31
N ASN A 723 -72.31 -5.85 10.99
CA ASN A 723 -72.96 -7.15 11.10
C ASN A 723 -73.84 -7.40 9.85
N LEU A 724 -74.26 -8.64 9.62
CA LEU A 724 -75.09 -9.00 8.45
C LEU A 724 -76.47 -8.30 8.40
N ASP A 725 -76.96 -7.77 9.53
CA ASP A 725 -78.21 -6.99 9.58
C ASP A 725 -78.10 -5.59 8.95
N GLY A 726 -76.89 -5.18 8.56
CA GLY A 726 -76.62 -3.85 7.99
C GLY A 726 -76.18 -2.79 9.00
N LYS A 727 -75.94 -3.17 10.26
CA LYS A 727 -75.58 -2.23 11.33
C LYS A 727 -74.07 -2.06 11.43
N GLU A 728 -73.61 -0.83 11.28
CA GLU A 728 -72.24 -0.44 11.65
C GLU A 728 -72.07 -0.54 13.17
N PHE A 729 -71.06 -1.29 13.61
CA PHE A 729 -70.71 -1.36 15.04
C PHE A 729 -69.30 -0.85 15.35
N LYS A 730 -68.46 -0.61 14.34
CA LYS A 730 -67.14 0.00 14.53
C LYS A 730 -66.69 0.84 13.33
N THR A 731 -66.13 2.02 13.61
CA THR A 731 -65.34 2.81 12.65
C THR A 731 -63.89 2.88 13.10
N PHE A 732 -62.96 2.67 12.17
CA PHE A 732 -61.52 2.91 12.37
C PHE A 732 -61.13 4.22 11.71
N ARG A 733 -60.59 5.14 12.50
CA ARG A 733 -60.11 6.45 12.06
C ARG A 733 -58.61 6.53 12.33
N GLY A 734 -57.83 6.98 11.34
CA GLY A 734 -56.38 7.17 11.50
C GLY A 734 -55.55 7.05 10.23
N ASN A 735 -56.11 6.53 9.13
CA ASN A 735 -55.49 6.69 7.80
C ASN A 735 -55.61 8.15 7.35
N ARG A 736 -54.59 8.66 6.65
CA ARG A 736 -54.50 10.08 6.26
C ARG A 736 -55.02 10.36 4.84
N ASP A 737 -55.30 9.32 4.08
CA ASP A 737 -55.81 9.38 2.70
C ASP A 737 -56.73 8.17 2.44
N TRP A 738 -57.16 7.98 1.19
CA TRP A 738 -58.10 6.94 0.79
C TRP A 738 -57.65 5.54 1.18
N VAL A 739 -58.54 4.75 1.78
CA VAL A 739 -58.29 3.33 2.03
C VAL A 739 -58.74 2.55 0.80
N ASN A 740 -57.79 1.93 0.10
CA ASN A 740 -58.04 1.22 -1.15
C ASN A 740 -58.30 -0.28 -0.91
N GLY A 741 -57.68 -0.88 0.11
CA GLY A 741 -57.77 -2.31 0.40
C GLY A 741 -58.02 -2.60 1.88
N VAL A 742 -58.81 -3.63 2.16
CA VAL A 742 -59.02 -4.17 3.50
C VAL A 742 -58.98 -5.70 3.49
N SER A 743 -58.40 -6.31 4.52
CA SER A 743 -58.35 -7.76 4.66
C SER A 743 -58.42 -8.15 6.14
N PHE A 744 -59.19 -9.19 6.46
CA PHE A 744 -59.16 -9.83 7.77
C PHE A 744 -57.99 -10.80 7.90
N SER A 745 -57.43 -10.92 9.10
CA SER A 745 -56.55 -12.03 9.44
C SER A 745 -57.33 -13.35 9.46
N PRO A 746 -56.66 -14.50 9.25
CA PRO A 746 -57.31 -15.82 9.26
C PRO A 746 -58.03 -16.17 10.58
N ASP A 747 -57.61 -15.58 11.70
CA ASP A 747 -58.27 -15.73 13.01
C ASP A 747 -59.43 -14.75 13.26
N GLY A 748 -59.68 -13.82 12.33
CA GLY A 748 -60.73 -12.80 12.43
C GLY A 748 -60.50 -11.69 13.46
N GLN A 749 -59.36 -11.69 14.18
CA GLN A 749 -59.12 -10.74 15.28
C GLN A 749 -58.44 -9.43 14.84
N THR A 750 -57.81 -9.45 13.67
CA THR A 750 -57.00 -8.35 13.13
C THR A 750 -57.47 -7.96 11.73
N ILE A 751 -57.32 -6.68 11.40
CA ILE A 751 -57.64 -6.12 10.08
C ILE A 751 -56.41 -5.38 9.57
N ALA A 752 -56.02 -5.67 8.32
CA ALA A 752 -55.02 -4.92 7.59
C ALA A 752 -55.70 -3.92 6.65
N SER A 753 -55.14 -2.72 6.56
CA SER A 753 -55.63 -1.68 5.65
C SER A 753 -54.53 -1.12 4.77
N ALA A 754 -54.76 -1.13 3.45
CA ALA A 754 -53.90 -0.52 2.45
C ALA A 754 -54.45 0.86 2.04
N SER A 755 -53.60 1.89 2.11
CA SER A 755 -54.02 3.27 1.94
C SER A 755 -53.19 4.03 0.89
N ALA A 756 -53.79 5.07 0.32
CA ALA A 756 -53.16 6.01 -0.61
C ALA A 756 -52.08 6.88 0.07
N ASP A 757 -52.08 6.95 1.40
CA ASP A 757 -51.03 7.62 2.19
C ASP A 757 -49.71 6.82 2.26
N LYS A 758 -49.63 5.71 1.50
CA LYS A 758 -48.45 4.84 1.36
C LYS A 758 -48.17 3.97 2.60
N ILE A 759 -49.13 3.91 3.53
CA ILE A 759 -49.00 3.22 4.81
C ILE A 759 -49.95 2.02 4.85
N ILE A 760 -49.49 0.94 5.50
CA ILE A 760 -50.35 -0.17 5.91
C ILE A 760 -50.53 -0.09 7.42
N LYS A 761 -51.77 -0.20 7.89
CA LYS A 761 -52.08 -0.25 9.32
C LYS A 761 -52.73 -1.57 9.68
N LEU A 762 -52.39 -2.07 10.87
CA LEU A 762 -53.08 -3.17 11.52
C LEU A 762 -53.93 -2.68 12.66
N TRP A 763 -55.13 -3.23 12.75
CA TRP A 763 -56.12 -2.87 13.73
C TRP A 763 -56.62 -4.14 14.40
N ASN A 764 -56.84 -4.11 15.71
CA ASN A 764 -57.69 -5.13 16.31
C ASN A 764 -59.17 -4.79 16.05
N ILE A 765 -60.06 -5.77 16.15
CA ILE A 765 -61.51 -5.56 15.99
C ILE A 765 -62.11 -4.48 16.92
N LYS A 766 -61.42 -4.13 18.03
CA LYS A 766 -61.88 -3.10 18.98
C LYS A 766 -61.59 -1.66 18.54
N GLY A 767 -60.85 -1.44 17.46
CA GLY A 767 -60.50 -0.09 16.98
C GLY A 767 -59.09 0.38 17.28
N LYS A 768 -58.27 -0.43 17.96
CA LYS A 768 -56.92 -0.02 18.36
C LYS A 768 -55.95 -0.35 17.23
N GLU A 769 -55.17 0.65 16.83
CA GLU A 769 -54.01 0.45 15.96
C GLU A 769 -52.97 -0.40 16.70
N LEU A 770 -52.62 -1.56 16.12
CA LEU A 770 -51.62 -2.49 16.62
C LEU A 770 -50.24 -2.16 16.06
N GLN A 771 -50.16 -1.90 14.76
CA GLN A 771 -48.91 -1.71 14.05
C GLN A 771 -49.10 -0.86 12.79
N THR A 772 -48.04 -0.15 12.41
CA THR A 772 -47.94 0.61 11.18
C THR A 772 -46.72 0.10 10.40
N PHE A 773 -46.91 -0.17 9.10
CA PHE A 773 -45.85 -0.51 8.16
C PHE A 773 -45.67 0.62 7.16
N GLN A 774 -44.43 1.08 7.03
CA GLN A 774 -44.02 2.14 6.12
C GLN A 774 -42.92 1.60 5.22
N GLY A 775 -42.88 2.05 3.97
CA GLY A 775 -41.83 1.67 3.03
C GLY A 775 -42.21 1.90 1.57
N HIS A 776 -43.48 1.69 1.20
CA HIS A 776 -43.96 1.98 -0.15
C HIS A 776 -43.76 3.46 -0.51
N SER A 777 -43.36 3.73 -1.75
CA SER A 777 -43.10 5.10 -2.22
C SER A 777 -44.34 5.75 -2.86
N ASN A 778 -45.40 4.96 -3.07
CA ASN A 778 -46.66 5.38 -3.71
C ASN A 778 -47.88 4.66 -3.10
N ARG A 779 -49.08 4.95 -3.62
CA ARG A 779 -50.37 4.45 -3.13
C ARG A 779 -50.42 2.92 -3.13
N ILE A 780 -50.95 2.35 -2.05
CA ILE A 780 -51.15 0.91 -1.91
C ILE A 780 -52.58 0.58 -2.34
N TYR A 781 -52.75 -0.38 -3.25
CA TYR A 781 -54.04 -0.76 -3.80
C TYR A 781 -54.65 -1.98 -3.12
N SER A 782 -53.82 -2.99 -2.79
CA SER A 782 -54.29 -4.24 -2.18
C SER A 782 -53.40 -4.66 -1.02
N VAL A 783 -54.01 -5.38 -0.07
CA VAL A 783 -53.35 -6.04 1.06
C VAL A 783 -53.98 -7.41 1.29
N SER A 784 -53.16 -8.42 1.58
CA SER A 784 -53.62 -9.79 1.81
C SER A 784 -52.78 -10.44 2.92
N PHE A 785 -53.45 -11.12 3.85
CA PHE A 785 -52.78 -11.98 4.84
C PHE A 785 -52.40 -13.32 4.22
N SER A 786 -51.27 -13.88 4.65
CA SER A 786 -50.98 -15.30 4.44
C SER A 786 -51.98 -16.17 5.22
N PRO A 787 -52.27 -17.40 4.79
CA PRO A 787 -53.21 -18.30 5.47
C PRO A 787 -52.86 -18.63 6.92
N ASP A 788 -51.56 -18.59 7.28
CA ASP A 788 -51.08 -18.78 8.65
C ASP A 788 -51.12 -17.49 9.51
N GLY A 789 -51.49 -16.36 8.91
CA GLY A 789 -51.57 -15.05 9.53
C GLY A 789 -50.22 -14.49 9.99
N GLN A 790 -49.07 -14.99 9.52
CA GLN A 790 -47.75 -14.49 9.93
C GLN A 790 -47.20 -13.38 9.02
N ILE A 791 -47.64 -13.34 7.76
CA ILE A 791 -47.13 -12.43 6.73
C ILE A 791 -48.29 -11.64 6.12
N ILE A 792 -48.01 -10.40 5.74
CA ILE A 792 -48.86 -9.60 4.87
C ILE A 792 -48.14 -9.37 3.54
N ALA A 793 -48.86 -9.51 2.44
CA ALA A 793 -48.43 -9.02 1.13
C ALA A 793 -49.19 -7.74 0.77
N SER A 794 -48.50 -6.75 0.21
CA SER A 794 -49.10 -5.50 -0.27
C SER A 794 -48.70 -5.18 -1.69
N ALA A 795 -49.66 -4.71 -2.49
CA ALA A 795 -49.46 -4.30 -3.88
C ALA A 795 -49.61 -2.78 -4.03
N SER A 796 -48.67 -2.15 -4.73
CA SER A 796 -48.57 -0.69 -4.79
C SER A 796 -48.36 -0.15 -6.20
N ARG A 797 -48.72 1.13 -6.36
CA ARG A 797 -48.43 1.94 -7.55
C ARG A 797 -46.93 2.18 -7.76
N ASP A 798 -46.08 1.82 -6.81
CA ASP A 798 -44.62 1.87 -6.98
C ASP A 798 -44.04 0.66 -7.73
N ASN A 799 -44.92 -0.16 -8.33
CA ASN A 799 -44.60 -1.35 -9.12
C ASN A 799 -44.10 -2.54 -8.29
N THR A 800 -44.11 -2.43 -6.95
CA THR A 800 -43.60 -3.47 -6.05
C THR A 800 -44.72 -4.22 -5.34
N ILE A 801 -44.44 -5.49 -5.03
CA ILE A 801 -45.13 -6.22 -3.96
C ILE A 801 -44.17 -6.33 -2.77
N ARG A 802 -44.63 -5.97 -1.57
CA ARG A 802 -43.82 -6.08 -0.34
C ARG A 802 -44.41 -7.10 0.60
N LEU A 803 -43.53 -7.88 1.22
CA LEU A 803 -43.87 -8.87 2.24
C LEU A 803 -43.45 -8.38 3.61
N TRP A 804 -44.39 -8.41 4.55
CA TRP A 804 -44.23 -7.88 5.91
C TRP A 804 -44.47 -8.98 6.92
N ARG A 805 -43.53 -9.22 7.82
CA ARG A 805 -43.75 -10.12 8.96
C ARG A 805 -44.45 -9.38 10.09
N LEU A 806 -45.48 -10.00 10.66
CA LEU A 806 -46.23 -9.42 11.77
C LEU A 806 -45.45 -9.46 13.08
N LYS A 807 -44.71 -10.55 13.31
CA LYS A 807 -43.84 -10.68 14.48
C LYS A 807 -42.46 -10.14 14.11
N SER A 808 -42.09 -9.02 14.73
CA SER A 808 -40.69 -8.58 14.74
C SER A 808 -39.85 -9.61 15.49
N ARG A 809 -38.54 -9.62 15.22
CA ARG A 809 -37.62 -10.47 15.99
C ARG A 809 -37.71 -10.09 17.47
N GLU A 810 -38.03 -11.07 18.32
CA GLU A 810 -38.23 -10.80 19.75
C GLU A 810 -36.89 -10.44 20.39
N ARG A 811 -36.91 -9.40 21.25
CA ARG A 811 -35.80 -9.15 22.15
C ARG A 811 -35.80 -10.22 23.23
N ASN A 812 -34.63 -10.60 23.70
CA ASN A 812 -34.46 -11.55 24.80
C ASN A 812 -34.92 -10.90 26.13
N ILE A 813 -36.24 -10.93 26.38
CA ILE A 813 -36.89 -10.38 27.57
C ILE A 813 -37.24 -11.53 28.50
N PHE A 814 -36.61 -11.55 29.68
CA PHE A 814 -36.81 -12.60 30.67
C PHE A 814 -37.89 -12.14 31.65
N ASN A 815 -39.04 -12.80 31.57
CA ASN A 815 -40.17 -12.55 32.46
C ASN A 815 -40.15 -13.56 33.61
N GLY A 816 -40.32 -13.08 34.85
CA GLY A 816 -40.53 -13.99 35.98
C GLY A 816 -40.34 -13.40 37.38
N HIS A 817 -39.80 -12.19 37.52
CA HIS A 817 -39.92 -11.44 38.76
C HIS A 817 -41.30 -10.79 38.87
N SER A 818 -41.80 -10.69 40.10
CA SER A 818 -43.11 -10.09 40.39
C SER A 818 -43.05 -8.61 40.80
N ASP A 819 -41.83 -8.11 41.01
CA ASP A 819 -41.54 -6.72 41.37
C ASP A 819 -40.24 -6.25 40.66
N GLU A 820 -39.82 -5.01 40.89
CA GLU A 820 -38.65 -4.39 40.24
C GLU A 820 -37.39 -5.25 40.32
N VAL A 821 -36.64 -5.34 39.22
CA VAL A 821 -35.29 -5.92 39.22
C VAL A 821 -34.32 -4.81 39.61
N SER A 822 -33.62 -4.97 40.74
CA SER A 822 -32.75 -3.95 41.31
C SER A 822 -31.31 -4.07 40.79
N SER A 823 -30.83 -5.28 40.55
CA SER A 823 -29.46 -5.57 40.12
C SER A 823 -29.40 -6.79 39.22
N VAL A 824 -28.50 -6.76 38.24
CA VAL A 824 -28.18 -7.88 37.35
C VAL A 824 -26.66 -8.08 37.30
N SER A 825 -26.23 -9.34 37.24
CA SER A 825 -24.81 -9.70 37.15
C SER A 825 -24.64 -10.91 36.23
N PHE A 826 -23.58 -10.91 35.41
CA PHE A 826 -23.19 -12.06 34.61
C PHE A 826 -22.27 -13.00 35.39
N SER A 827 -22.39 -14.30 35.12
CA SER A 827 -21.37 -15.26 35.53
C SER A 827 -20.06 -15.00 34.77
N PRO A 828 -18.89 -15.38 35.33
CA PRO A 828 -17.59 -15.18 34.68
C PRO A 828 -17.44 -15.90 33.33
N ASP A 829 -18.19 -16.97 33.11
CA ASP A 829 -18.26 -17.70 31.84
C ASP A 829 -19.23 -17.09 30.81
N GLY A 830 -19.98 -16.05 31.20
CA GLY A 830 -20.96 -15.35 30.36
C GLY A 830 -22.24 -16.13 30.04
N GLN A 831 -22.43 -17.35 30.57
CA GLN A 831 -23.55 -18.22 30.19
C GLN A 831 -24.79 -18.06 31.08
N THR A 832 -24.61 -17.51 32.29
CA THR A 832 -25.66 -17.35 33.29
C THR A 832 -25.78 -15.89 33.70
N ILE A 833 -27.02 -15.44 33.92
CA ILE A 833 -27.34 -14.13 34.48
C ILE A 833 -28.04 -14.34 35.81
N ALA A 834 -27.65 -13.59 36.83
CA ALA A 834 -28.36 -13.50 38.10
C ALA A 834 -29.07 -12.16 38.16
N SER A 835 -30.32 -12.17 38.61
CA SER A 835 -31.10 -10.95 38.84
C SER A 835 -31.64 -10.93 40.27
N ALA A 836 -31.38 -9.83 40.98
CA ALA A 836 -31.97 -9.52 42.27
C ALA A 836 -33.21 -8.64 42.09
N SER A 837 -34.21 -8.84 42.95
CA SER A 837 -35.47 -8.12 42.86
C SER A 837 -36.04 -7.74 44.22
N TYR A 838 -36.90 -6.74 44.20
CA TYR A 838 -37.74 -6.35 45.32
C TYR A 838 -38.78 -7.42 45.70
N ASP A 839 -38.98 -8.45 44.86
CA ASP A 839 -39.77 -9.63 45.22
C ASP A 839 -39.07 -10.58 46.23
N SER A 840 -37.94 -10.14 46.81
CA SER A 840 -37.15 -10.87 47.80
C SER A 840 -36.46 -12.13 47.27
N THR A 841 -36.38 -12.29 45.94
CA THR A 841 -35.72 -13.44 45.30
C THR A 841 -34.57 -13.04 44.40
N VAL A 842 -33.59 -13.94 44.28
CA VAL A 842 -32.62 -13.92 43.18
C VAL A 842 -33.05 -14.98 42.16
N LYS A 843 -33.01 -14.67 40.86
CA LYS A 843 -33.27 -15.66 39.80
C LYS A 843 -32.05 -15.82 38.92
N LEU A 844 -31.79 -17.07 38.53
CA LEU A 844 -30.74 -17.43 37.59
C LEU A 844 -31.35 -17.77 36.24
N TRP A 845 -30.75 -17.25 35.18
CA TRP A 845 -31.22 -17.39 33.81
C TRP A 845 -30.05 -17.83 32.93
N ASN A 846 -30.32 -18.63 31.90
CA ASN A 846 -29.36 -18.76 30.81
C ASN A 846 -29.50 -17.59 29.83
N ILE A 847 -28.55 -17.44 28.89
CA ILE A 847 -28.59 -16.40 27.86
C ILE A 847 -29.78 -16.51 26.89
N GLN A 848 -30.46 -17.66 26.82
CA GLN A 848 -31.71 -17.82 26.05
C GLN A 848 -32.96 -17.39 26.83
N GLY A 849 -32.82 -16.94 28.07
CA GLY A 849 -33.92 -16.47 28.91
C GLY A 849 -34.71 -17.53 29.65
N LYS A 850 -34.25 -18.77 29.61
CA LYS A 850 -34.79 -19.84 30.44
C LYS A 850 -34.35 -19.62 31.88
N LYS A 851 -35.33 -19.50 32.78
CA LYS A 851 -35.10 -19.52 34.22
C LYS A 851 -34.53 -20.88 34.64
N LEU A 852 -33.32 -20.88 35.18
CA LEU A 852 -32.62 -22.06 35.69
C LEU A 852 -32.99 -22.32 37.15
N LYS A 853 -32.99 -21.26 37.98
CA LYS A 853 -33.26 -21.38 39.42
C LYS A 853 -33.88 -20.12 40.01
N THR A 854 -34.53 -20.26 41.16
CA THR A 854 -34.93 -19.15 42.04
C THR A 854 -34.35 -19.43 43.41
N LEU A 855 -33.57 -18.48 43.92
CA LEU A 855 -32.94 -18.51 45.23
C LEU A 855 -33.86 -17.72 46.18
N ASN A 856 -34.43 -18.43 47.15
CA ASN A 856 -35.32 -17.88 48.16
C ASN A 856 -34.61 -17.97 49.52
N GLY A 857 -34.67 -16.90 50.31
CA GLY A 857 -34.18 -16.93 51.69
C GLY A 857 -33.94 -15.57 52.33
N HIS A 858 -33.89 -14.48 51.54
CA HIS A 858 -33.99 -13.13 52.09
C HIS A 858 -35.43 -12.82 52.55
N ALA A 859 -35.54 -12.04 53.63
CA ALA A 859 -36.82 -11.67 54.23
C ALA A 859 -37.34 -10.29 53.78
N GLY A 860 -36.59 -9.60 52.91
CA GLY A 860 -36.94 -8.30 52.37
C GLY A 860 -36.38 -8.11 50.96
N ARG A 861 -36.55 -6.90 50.43
CA ARG A 861 -36.10 -6.54 49.08
C ARG A 861 -34.61 -6.82 48.92
N ILE A 862 -34.21 -7.35 47.78
CA ILE A 862 -32.80 -7.51 47.45
C ILE A 862 -32.40 -6.29 46.62
N TYR A 863 -31.31 -5.64 46.98
CA TYR A 863 -30.83 -4.44 46.29
C TYR A 863 -29.72 -4.78 45.29
N SER A 864 -28.80 -5.68 45.65
CA SER A 864 -27.69 -6.05 44.78
C SER A 864 -27.42 -7.55 44.72
N VAL A 865 -26.86 -7.99 43.59
CA VAL A 865 -26.37 -9.33 43.35
C VAL A 865 -25.03 -9.26 42.63
N SER A 866 -24.08 -10.09 43.04
CA SER A 866 -22.76 -10.15 42.44
C SER A 866 -22.33 -11.61 42.27
N PHE A 867 -21.78 -11.97 41.12
CA PHE A 867 -21.12 -13.25 40.92
C PHE A 867 -19.68 -13.19 41.40
N SER A 868 -19.20 -14.29 41.99
CA SER A 868 -17.77 -14.42 42.26
C SER A 868 -16.98 -14.57 40.95
N PRO A 869 -15.86 -13.85 40.76
CA PRO A 869 -15.02 -13.96 39.56
C PRO A 869 -14.34 -15.33 39.41
N THR A 870 -14.06 -16.01 40.52
CA THR A 870 -13.24 -17.23 40.56
C THR A 870 -14.01 -18.46 41.05
N GLN A 871 -15.04 -18.27 41.87
CA GLN A 871 -15.83 -19.34 42.46
C GLN A 871 -17.22 -19.42 41.84
N LYS A 872 -17.84 -20.60 41.85
CA LYS A 872 -19.23 -20.79 41.38
C LYS A 872 -20.25 -20.41 42.45
N ILE A 873 -20.15 -19.19 42.97
CA ILE A 873 -21.02 -18.66 44.02
C ILE A 873 -21.55 -17.26 43.67
N ILE A 874 -22.62 -16.86 44.35
CA ILE A 874 -23.29 -15.58 44.19
C ILE A 874 -23.45 -14.94 45.57
N ALA A 875 -23.24 -13.64 45.67
CA ALA A 875 -23.57 -12.84 46.84
C ALA A 875 -24.81 -11.98 46.57
N SER A 876 -25.70 -11.85 47.55
CA SER A 876 -26.86 -10.94 47.47
C SER A 876 -26.97 -10.08 48.72
N ALA A 877 -27.27 -8.79 48.53
CA ALA A 877 -27.43 -7.79 49.58
C ALA A 877 -28.89 -7.33 49.70
N SER A 878 -29.42 -7.27 50.93
CA SER A 878 -30.86 -7.08 51.14
C SER A 878 -31.23 -6.02 52.19
N GLU A 879 -32.47 -5.58 52.08
CA GLU A 879 -33.22 -4.81 53.08
C GLU A 879 -33.28 -5.48 54.45
N ASP A 880 -33.16 -6.81 54.51
CA ASP A 880 -33.13 -7.57 55.77
C ASP A 880 -31.82 -7.44 56.56
N LYS A 881 -30.93 -6.54 56.14
CA LYS A 881 -29.65 -6.18 56.78
C LYS A 881 -28.56 -7.26 56.62
N THR A 882 -28.81 -8.30 55.82
CA THR A 882 -27.88 -9.41 55.62
C THR A 882 -27.31 -9.44 54.21
N ILE A 883 -26.17 -10.13 54.09
CA ILE A 883 -25.60 -10.57 52.82
C ILE A 883 -25.65 -12.09 52.82
N LYS A 884 -26.16 -12.71 51.75
CA LYS A 884 -26.20 -14.17 51.61
C LYS A 884 -25.32 -14.64 50.47
N LEU A 885 -24.61 -15.74 50.71
CA LEU A 885 -23.86 -16.49 49.71
C LEU A 885 -24.65 -17.70 49.23
N TRP A 886 -24.63 -17.94 47.93
CA TRP A 886 -25.40 -19.01 47.29
C TRP A 886 -24.52 -19.82 46.35
N SER A 887 -24.77 -21.13 46.28
CA SER A 887 -24.32 -21.95 45.15
C SER A 887 -25.24 -21.78 43.94
N LEU A 888 -24.74 -22.10 42.75
CA LEU A 888 -25.56 -22.07 41.52
C LEU A 888 -26.74 -23.05 41.54
N ASP A 889 -26.66 -24.11 42.34
CA ASP A 889 -27.76 -25.07 42.54
C ASP A 889 -28.90 -24.50 43.41
N GLY A 890 -28.69 -23.33 44.01
CA GLY A 890 -29.63 -22.60 44.85
C GLY A 890 -29.56 -22.95 46.33
N LYS A 891 -28.45 -23.52 46.79
CA LYS A 891 -28.19 -23.74 48.22
C LYS A 891 -27.60 -22.47 48.82
N GLU A 892 -28.17 -22.01 49.94
CA GLU A 892 -27.54 -21.00 50.78
C GLU A 892 -26.28 -21.59 51.44
N LEU A 893 -25.14 -20.96 51.22
CA LEU A 893 -23.84 -21.37 51.75
C LEU A 893 -23.55 -20.67 53.08
N GLN A 894 -23.82 -19.37 53.16
CA GLN A 894 -23.50 -18.54 54.32
C GLN A 894 -24.38 -17.29 54.37
N THR A 895 -24.65 -16.81 55.59
CA THR A 895 -25.28 -15.50 55.85
C THR A 895 -24.32 -14.65 56.66
N PHE A 896 -23.96 -13.47 56.15
CA PHE A 896 -23.23 -12.45 56.89
C PHE A 896 -24.21 -11.48 57.56
N GLN A 897 -24.04 -11.31 58.87
CA GLN A 897 -24.79 -10.35 59.69
C GLN A 897 -23.77 -9.40 60.34
N GLY A 898 -24.05 -8.09 60.29
CA GLY A 898 -23.18 -7.09 60.94
C GLY A 898 -23.52 -5.64 60.57
N HIS A 899 -24.16 -5.39 59.42
CA HIS A 899 -24.76 -4.09 59.12
C HIS A 899 -25.98 -3.82 60.02
N ARG A 900 -26.16 -2.57 60.41
CA ARG A 900 -27.27 -2.15 61.31
C ARG A 900 -28.53 -1.79 60.56
N GLU A 901 -28.41 -1.51 59.27
CA GLU A 901 -29.50 -1.16 58.37
C GLU A 901 -29.33 -1.85 57.00
N ARG A 902 -30.32 -1.67 56.11
CA ARG A 902 -30.37 -2.27 54.77
C ARG A 902 -29.04 -2.18 54.02
N VAL A 903 -28.63 -3.28 53.39
CA VAL A 903 -27.41 -3.37 52.58
C VAL A 903 -27.77 -3.06 51.13
N TYR A 904 -27.20 -2.00 50.57
CA TYR A 904 -27.53 -1.55 49.21
C TYR A 904 -26.77 -2.26 48.13
N ASP A 905 -25.48 -2.52 48.37
CA ASP A 905 -24.63 -3.07 47.34
C ASP A 905 -23.57 -4.02 47.91
N VAL A 906 -23.15 -4.94 47.06
CA VAL A 906 -22.15 -5.96 47.36
C VAL A 906 -21.28 -6.21 46.13
N SER A 907 -19.97 -6.27 46.33
CA SER A 907 -18.99 -6.46 45.26
C SER A 907 -17.93 -7.48 45.70
N PHE A 908 -17.60 -8.45 44.85
CA PHE A 908 -16.50 -9.39 45.09
C PHE A 908 -15.15 -8.75 44.77
N SER A 909 -14.12 -9.10 45.53
CA SER A 909 -12.74 -8.85 45.12
C SER A 909 -12.38 -9.65 43.86
N PRO A 910 -11.43 -9.19 43.03
CA PRO A 910 -11.04 -9.87 41.80
C PRO A 910 -10.54 -11.32 41.99
N ASP A 911 -9.93 -11.62 43.14
CA ASP A 911 -9.52 -12.98 43.52
C ASP A 911 -10.70 -13.86 43.98
N GLY A 912 -11.86 -13.25 44.20
CA GLY A 912 -13.07 -13.88 44.72
C GLY A 912 -12.92 -14.47 46.11
N GLN A 913 -12.00 -13.99 46.95
CA GLN A 913 -11.84 -14.43 48.35
C GLN A 913 -12.54 -13.50 49.35
N THR A 914 -12.76 -12.24 48.97
CA THR A 914 -13.38 -11.23 49.84
C THR A 914 -14.55 -10.53 49.16
N LEU A 915 -15.35 -9.85 49.99
CA LEU A 915 -16.55 -9.12 49.60
C LEU A 915 -16.57 -7.76 50.27
N ALA A 916 -16.88 -6.71 49.53
CA ALA A 916 -17.18 -5.39 50.08
C ALA A 916 -18.69 -5.17 50.04
N SER A 917 -19.25 -4.60 51.10
CA SER A 917 -20.66 -4.24 51.16
C SER A 917 -20.85 -2.83 51.71
N VAL A 918 -21.96 -2.21 51.30
CA VAL A 918 -22.33 -0.86 51.72
C VAL A 918 -23.77 -0.79 52.16
N SER A 919 -24.03 0.06 53.15
CA SER A 919 -25.32 0.09 53.84
C SER A 919 -25.82 1.52 54.09
N TYR A 920 -27.12 1.58 54.37
CA TYR A 920 -27.78 2.77 54.91
C TYR A 920 -27.23 3.22 56.26
N ASP A 921 -26.49 2.35 56.98
CA ASP A 921 -25.81 2.70 58.24
C ASP A 921 -24.54 3.55 58.08
N SER A 922 -24.27 4.07 56.87
CA SER A 922 -23.11 4.90 56.52
C SER A 922 -21.75 4.18 56.53
N THR A 923 -21.72 2.85 56.64
CA THR A 923 -20.47 2.07 56.67
C THR A 923 -20.21 1.31 55.37
N VAL A 924 -18.93 1.07 55.11
CA VAL A 924 -18.45 0.05 54.16
C VAL A 924 -17.86 -1.10 54.99
N LYS A 925 -18.21 -2.34 54.70
CA LYS A 925 -17.64 -3.52 55.37
C LYS A 925 -16.94 -4.43 54.38
N LEU A 926 -15.81 -5.00 54.80
CA LEU A 926 -15.05 -6.01 54.08
C LEU A 926 -15.21 -7.35 54.79
N TRP A 927 -15.53 -8.40 54.03
CA TRP A 927 -15.81 -9.74 54.51
C TRP A 927 -14.90 -10.75 53.83
N SER A 928 -14.39 -11.70 54.61
CA SER A 928 -13.81 -12.94 54.11
C SER A 928 -14.94 -13.92 53.84
N ILE A 929 -14.89 -14.62 52.72
CA ILE A 929 -15.85 -15.68 52.42
C ILE A 929 -15.81 -16.76 53.50
N ASP A 930 -14.62 -17.12 53.99
CA ASP A 930 -14.46 -18.21 54.96
C ASP A 930 -14.64 -17.76 56.41
N SER A 931 -14.13 -16.58 56.77
CA SER A 931 -13.99 -16.16 58.18
C SER A 931 -14.95 -15.06 58.64
N GLY A 932 -15.79 -14.51 57.76
CA GLY A 932 -16.72 -13.43 58.12
C GLY A 932 -16.12 -12.04 58.06
N GLU A 933 -16.62 -11.10 58.88
CA GLU A 933 -16.21 -9.69 58.82
C GLU A 933 -14.71 -9.51 59.09
N ILE A 934 -13.99 -8.85 58.17
CA ILE A 934 -12.56 -8.53 58.28
C ILE A 934 -12.38 -7.10 58.82
N GLN A 935 -13.10 -6.14 58.23
CA GLN A 935 -12.87 -4.71 58.49
C GLN A 935 -14.16 -3.89 58.27
N THR A 936 -14.35 -2.87 59.10
CA THR A 936 -15.37 -1.83 58.90
C THR A 936 -14.66 -0.51 58.61
N PHE A 937 -15.10 0.18 57.55
CA PHE A 937 -14.66 1.52 57.20
C PHE A 937 -15.77 2.53 57.56
N GLU A 938 -15.43 3.44 58.46
CA GLU A 938 -16.29 4.54 58.91
C GLU A 938 -15.71 5.85 58.37
N GLY A 939 -16.53 6.65 57.67
CA GLY A 939 -16.06 7.92 57.12
C GLY A 939 -17.07 8.68 56.27
N HIS A 940 -18.06 7.99 55.69
CA HIS A 940 -19.23 8.63 55.07
C HIS A 940 -20.17 9.18 56.14
N ARG A 941 -20.88 10.26 55.81
CA ARG A 941 -21.78 11.01 56.73
C ARG A 941 -23.27 10.77 56.48
N ASP A 942 -23.59 10.08 55.40
CA ASP A 942 -24.96 9.70 55.02
C ASP A 942 -24.89 8.30 54.34
N VAL A 943 -26.00 7.85 53.77
CA VAL A 943 -26.17 6.56 53.12
C VAL A 943 -25.11 6.29 52.05
N VAL A 944 -24.50 5.10 52.08
CA VAL A 944 -23.60 4.63 51.03
C VAL A 944 -24.38 3.75 50.04
N PHE A 945 -24.38 4.12 48.76
CA PHE A 945 -25.25 3.50 47.75
C PHE A 945 -24.59 2.38 46.96
N ASN A 946 -23.30 2.49 46.66
CA ASN A 946 -22.64 1.59 45.72
C ASN A 946 -21.15 1.43 46.06
N VAL A 947 -20.61 0.25 45.74
CA VAL A 947 -19.23 -0.11 46.04
C VAL A 947 -18.60 -0.88 44.89
N SER A 948 -17.33 -0.60 44.61
CA SER A 948 -16.59 -1.25 43.53
C SER A 948 -15.16 -1.52 43.97
N PHE A 949 -14.65 -2.73 43.68
CA PHE A 949 -13.23 -3.03 43.81
C PHE A 949 -12.46 -2.55 42.59
N SER A 950 -11.21 -2.12 42.80
CA SER A 950 -10.25 -1.98 41.72
C SER A 950 -9.93 -3.36 41.12
N PRO A 951 -9.62 -3.45 39.81
CA PRO A 951 -9.30 -4.72 39.15
C PRO A 951 -8.09 -5.47 39.74
N ASP A 952 -7.19 -4.78 40.43
CA ASP A 952 -6.06 -5.37 41.15
C ASP A 952 -6.39 -5.78 42.60
N GLY A 953 -7.59 -5.46 43.07
CA GLY A 953 -8.10 -5.80 44.41
C GLY A 953 -7.53 -4.94 45.54
N ARG A 954 -6.73 -3.91 45.26
CA ARG A 954 -6.04 -3.12 46.29
C ARG A 954 -6.84 -1.95 46.84
N ILE A 955 -7.83 -1.46 46.07
CA ILE A 955 -8.62 -0.28 46.38
C ILE A 955 -10.10 -0.63 46.34
N ILE A 956 -10.86 -0.11 47.31
CA ILE A 956 -12.32 -0.09 47.28
C ILE A 956 -12.77 1.34 47.03
N ALA A 957 -13.65 1.55 46.04
CA ALA A 957 -14.34 2.82 45.86
C ALA A 957 -15.77 2.72 46.40
N SER A 958 -16.19 3.71 47.19
CA SER A 958 -17.57 3.82 47.68
C SER A 958 -18.13 5.21 47.46
N VAL A 959 -19.43 5.28 47.21
CA VAL A 959 -20.14 6.54 46.94
C VAL A 959 -21.36 6.71 47.82
N SER A 960 -21.58 7.94 48.24
CA SER A 960 -22.56 8.27 49.28
C SER A 960 -23.48 9.41 48.88
N LYS A 961 -24.64 9.44 49.55
CA LYS A 961 -25.62 10.51 49.49
C LYS A 961 -25.07 11.86 49.95
N ASP A 962 -24.03 11.85 50.79
CA ASP A 962 -23.33 13.06 51.24
C ASP A 962 -22.51 13.76 50.13
N GLY A 963 -22.46 13.17 48.92
CA GLY A 963 -21.73 13.70 47.76
C GLY A 963 -20.24 13.34 47.73
N SER A 964 -19.77 12.52 48.67
CA SER A 964 -18.39 12.03 48.67
C SER A 964 -18.23 10.72 47.93
N ILE A 965 -17.10 10.62 47.23
CA ILE A 965 -16.52 9.40 46.68
C ILE A 965 -15.29 9.09 47.54
N LYS A 966 -15.21 7.92 48.14
CA LYS A 966 -14.06 7.52 48.96
C LYS A 966 -13.33 6.36 48.33
N LEU A 967 -12.00 6.43 48.35
CA LEU A 967 -11.09 5.37 47.95
C LEU A 967 -10.39 4.83 49.20
N TRP A 968 -10.58 3.54 49.47
CA TRP A 968 -10.02 2.85 50.62
C TRP A 968 -8.88 1.94 50.14
N HIS A 969 -7.66 2.25 50.53
CA HIS A 969 -6.49 1.43 50.19
C HIS A 969 -6.33 0.31 51.22
N LEU A 970 -6.38 -0.95 50.76
CA LEU A 970 -6.34 -2.11 51.65
C LEU A 970 -4.93 -2.42 52.17
N ASP A 971 -3.89 -2.06 51.42
CA ASP A 971 -2.49 -2.37 51.76
C ASP A 971 -1.96 -1.50 52.92
N ASN A 972 -2.36 -0.22 52.97
CA ASN A 972 -1.83 0.76 53.93
C ASN A 972 -2.90 1.39 54.84
N LYS A 973 -4.18 1.02 54.65
CA LYS A 973 -5.34 1.58 55.37
C LYS A 973 -5.50 3.09 55.22
N GLU A 974 -5.00 3.67 54.14
CA GLU A 974 -5.21 5.09 53.83
C GLU A 974 -6.56 5.32 53.15
N GLU A 975 -7.20 6.43 53.51
CA GLU A 975 -8.46 6.90 52.95
C GLU A 975 -8.21 8.17 52.12
N GLN A 976 -8.66 8.15 50.86
CA GLN A 976 -8.71 9.34 50.03
C GLN A 976 -10.17 9.71 49.75
N THR A 977 -10.54 10.98 49.99
CA THR A 977 -11.88 11.50 49.70
C THR A 977 -11.85 12.41 48.48
N LEU A 978 -12.65 12.10 47.47
CA LEU A 978 -12.98 12.98 46.36
C LEU A 978 -14.36 13.58 46.63
N GLN A 979 -14.45 14.91 46.75
CA GLN A 979 -15.75 15.55 46.99
C GLN A 979 -16.39 16.06 45.71
N GLU A 980 -17.64 15.67 45.50
CA GLU A 980 -18.53 16.32 44.57
C GLU A 980 -19.43 17.29 45.35
N TYR A 981 -19.29 18.59 45.13
CA TYR A 981 -20.04 19.59 45.87
C TYR A 981 -21.53 19.58 45.48
N GLY A 982 -22.39 19.12 46.39
CA GLY A 982 -23.82 19.43 46.43
C GLY A 982 -24.81 18.40 45.88
N ASN A 983 -24.36 17.27 45.31
CA ASN A 983 -25.24 16.23 44.77
C ASN A 983 -24.87 14.84 45.30
N ALA A 984 -25.87 13.99 45.53
CA ALA A 984 -25.66 12.60 45.90
C ALA A 984 -25.00 11.82 44.74
N VAL A 985 -24.03 10.95 45.06
CA VAL A 985 -23.38 10.06 44.09
C VAL A 985 -23.88 8.64 44.28
N ILE A 986 -24.36 8.02 43.20
CA ILE A 986 -25.26 6.85 43.24
C ILE A 986 -24.61 5.57 42.77
N ALA A 987 -23.76 5.66 41.75
CA ALA A 987 -23.05 4.51 41.23
C ALA A 987 -21.58 4.85 40.99
N VAL A 988 -20.73 3.86 41.16
CA VAL A 988 -19.29 3.93 40.96
C VAL A 988 -18.78 2.66 40.30
N THR A 989 -17.89 2.80 39.33
CA THR A 989 -17.21 1.65 38.72
C THR A 989 -15.81 2.04 38.31
N PHE A 990 -14.86 1.15 38.57
CA PHE A 990 -13.52 1.26 37.99
C PHE A 990 -13.54 0.91 36.51
N ASP A 991 -12.62 1.51 35.76
CA ASP A 991 -12.27 1.00 34.44
C ASP A 991 -11.47 -0.32 34.56
N PRO A 992 -11.41 -1.14 33.50
CA PRO A 992 -10.70 -2.43 33.56
C PRO A 992 -9.19 -2.33 33.87
N THR A 993 -8.56 -1.17 33.65
CA THR A 993 -7.14 -0.96 34.01
C THR A 993 -6.94 -0.52 35.46
N GLY A 994 -8.02 -0.11 36.15
CA GLY A 994 -8.00 0.36 37.53
C GLY A 994 -7.45 1.78 37.72
N LYS A 995 -7.19 2.53 36.64
CA LYS A 995 -6.60 3.88 36.68
C LYS A 995 -7.64 4.98 36.75
N LEU A 996 -8.87 4.68 36.36
CA LEU A 996 -9.96 5.62 36.19
C LEU A 996 -11.20 5.13 36.94
N LEU A 997 -12.01 6.10 37.35
CA LEU A 997 -13.26 5.87 38.05
C LEU A 997 -14.39 6.60 37.32
N ALA A 998 -15.46 5.89 36.98
CA ALA A 998 -16.70 6.51 36.51
C ALA A 998 -17.72 6.58 37.65
N THR A 999 -18.30 7.75 37.86
CA THR A 999 -19.35 7.98 38.86
C THR A 999 -20.59 8.57 38.22
N ALA A 1000 -21.76 8.16 38.73
CA ALA A 1000 -23.05 8.73 38.34
C ALA A 1000 -23.65 9.48 39.54
N SER A 1001 -24.12 10.69 39.28
CA SER A 1001 -24.61 11.59 40.33
C SER A 1001 -26.08 11.95 40.09
N ASP A 1002 -26.74 12.49 41.12
CA ASP A 1002 -28.15 12.90 41.06
C ASP A 1002 -28.41 14.08 40.10
N ASP A 1003 -27.37 14.69 39.54
CA ASP A 1003 -27.44 15.75 38.52
C ASP A 1003 -27.64 15.24 37.08
N ASP A 1004 -28.02 13.97 36.92
CA ASP A 1004 -28.21 13.26 35.64
C ASP A 1004 -26.93 13.11 34.79
N THR A 1005 -25.76 13.37 35.38
CA THR A 1005 -24.48 13.26 34.68
C THR A 1005 -23.63 12.09 35.15
N ILE A 1006 -22.71 11.70 34.29
CA ILE A 1006 -21.63 10.79 34.61
C ILE A 1006 -20.34 11.61 34.65
N LYS A 1007 -19.43 11.30 35.57
CA LYS A 1007 -18.12 11.94 35.68
C LYS A 1007 -17.03 10.88 35.66
N LEU A 1008 -15.97 11.16 34.91
CA LEU A 1008 -14.76 10.33 34.87
C LEU A 1008 -13.67 11.01 35.67
N TRP A 1009 -13.02 10.25 36.55
CA TRP A 1009 -12.00 10.72 37.48
C TRP A 1009 -10.72 9.94 37.31
N SER A 1010 -9.59 10.59 37.54
CA SER A 1010 -8.35 9.91 37.89
C SER A 1010 -8.34 9.54 39.37
N LEU A 1011 -7.50 8.58 39.77
CA LEU A 1011 -7.37 8.20 41.18
C LEU A 1011 -6.88 9.35 42.06
N GLU A 1012 -6.14 10.32 41.51
CA GLU A 1012 -5.68 11.51 42.22
C GLU A 1012 -6.80 12.54 42.47
N GLY A 1013 -8.03 12.26 42.02
CA GLY A 1013 -9.18 13.15 42.22
C GLY A 1013 -9.39 14.19 41.12
N ILE A 1014 -8.67 14.07 40.00
CA ILE A 1014 -8.82 14.98 38.87
C ILE A 1014 -10.02 14.54 38.04
N LYS A 1015 -11.01 15.42 37.89
CA LYS A 1015 -12.14 15.18 36.96
C LYS A 1015 -11.66 15.34 35.52
N LEU A 1016 -11.65 14.24 34.77
CA LEU A 1016 -11.19 14.18 33.39
C LEU A 1016 -12.30 14.52 32.40
N GLN A 1017 -13.52 14.01 32.64
CA GLN A 1017 -14.64 14.22 31.71
C GLN A 1017 -16.00 14.24 32.40
N THR A 1018 -16.98 14.90 31.80
CA THR A 1018 -18.40 14.87 32.22
C THR A 1018 -19.30 14.50 31.04
N PHE A 1019 -20.07 13.42 31.19
CA PHE A 1019 -21.02 12.94 30.19
C PHE A 1019 -22.41 13.50 30.51
N LYS A 1020 -22.96 14.25 29.56
CA LYS A 1020 -24.32 14.83 29.67
C LYS A 1020 -25.21 14.24 28.59
N GLY A 1021 -26.42 13.82 28.96
CA GLY A 1021 -27.41 13.38 27.97
C GLY A 1021 -28.51 12.44 28.47
N HIS A 1022 -28.45 11.96 29.72
CA HIS A 1022 -29.64 11.46 30.42
C HIS A 1022 -30.50 12.63 30.91
N SER A 1023 -31.80 12.38 31.09
CA SER A 1023 -32.76 13.39 31.57
C SER A 1023 -33.35 13.07 32.94
N ARG A 1024 -32.84 11.99 33.57
CA ARG A 1024 -33.17 11.54 34.91
C ARG A 1024 -31.99 10.74 35.48
N ARG A 1025 -32.06 10.54 36.80
CA ARG A 1025 -31.11 9.79 37.62
C ARG A 1025 -30.60 8.51 36.95
N ILE A 1026 -29.29 8.31 37.04
CA ILE A 1026 -28.57 7.14 36.56
C ILE A 1026 -28.31 6.21 37.75
N TYR A 1027 -28.77 4.97 37.66
CA TYR A 1027 -28.70 4.02 38.78
C TYR A 1027 -27.52 3.06 38.69
N SER A 1028 -26.97 2.87 37.49
CA SER A 1028 -25.91 1.88 37.28
C SER A 1028 -25.03 2.26 36.10
N LEU A 1029 -23.74 1.99 36.27
CA LEU A 1029 -22.67 2.19 35.31
C LEU A 1029 -21.90 0.89 35.15
N CYS A 1030 -21.43 0.61 33.93
CA CYS A 1030 -20.58 -0.54 33.67
C CYS A 1030 -19.66 -0.24 32.49
N PHE A 1031 -18.35 -0.48 32.65
CA PHE A 1031 -17.41 -0.44 31.54
C PHE A 1031 -17.48 -1.73 30.71
N SER A 1032 -17.25 -1.62 29.41
CA SER A 1032 -16.94 -2.78 28.58
C SER A 1032 -15.63 -3.43 29.04
N PRO A 1033 -15.45 -4.75 28.84
CA PRO A 1033 -14.23 -5.45 29.29
C PRO A 1033 -12.92 -4.92 28.71
N ASP A 1034 -12.97 -4.32 27.51
CA ASP A 1034 -11.83 -3.65 26.87
C ASP A 1034 -11.59 -2.21 27.36
N GLY A 1035 -12.49 -1.72 28.21
CA GLY A 1035 -12.50 -0.37 28.78
C GLY A 1035 -13.03 0.70 27.85
N GLN A 1036 -13.18 0.48 26.55
CA GLN A 1036 -13.40 1.55 25.56
C GLN A 1036 -14.77 2.23 25.65
N ILE A 1037 -15.75 1.51 26.18
CA ILE A 1037 -17.15 1.94 26.21
C ILE A 1037 -17.63 1.96 27.65
N LEU A 1038 -18.31 3.03 28.01
CA LEU A 1038 -19.08 3.11 29.24
C LEU A 1038 -20.56 2.95 28.91
N ALA A 1039 -21.25 2.07 29.62
CA ALA A 1039 -22.69 1.91 29.55
C ALA A 1039 -23.35 2.48 30.81
N SER A 1040 -24.50 3.14 30.63
CA SER A 1040 -25.27 3.71 31.73
C SER A 1040 -26.75 3.38 31.61
N ALA A 1041 -27.36 3.00 32.73
CA ALA A 1041 -28.79 2.75 32.86
C ALA A 1041 -29.47 3.82 33.72
N SER A 1042 -30.57 4.38 33.21
CA SER A 1042 -31.26 5.52 33.84
C SER A 1042 -32.77 5.31 33.99
N MET A 1043 -33.32 6.07 34.94
CA MET A 1043 -34.75 6.23 35.13
C MET A 1043 -35.46 6.89 33.94
N ASP A 1044 -34.72 7.49 33.01
CA ASP A 1044 -35.23 8.03 31.74
C ASP A 1044 -35.67 6.95 30.73
N ARG A 1045 -35.60 5.66 31.13
CA ARG A 1045 -36.00 4.48 30.34
C ARG A 1045 -35.04 4.16 29.21
N THR A 1046 -33.79 4.62 29.30
CA THR A 1046 -32.78 4.39 28.28
C THR A 1046 -31.49 3.81 28.85
N ILE A 1047 -30.82 3.01 28.01
CA ILE A 1047 -29.41 2.72 28.17
C ILE A 1047 -28.66 3.61 27.19
N LYS A 1048 -27.58 4.25 27.63
CA LYS A 1048 -26.67 4.97 26.73
C LYS A 1048 -25.30 4.35 26.77
N LEU A 1049 -24.67 4.32 25.59
CA LEU A 1049 -23.28 3.93 25.43
C LEU A 1049 -22.45 5.15 25.10
N TRP A 1050 -21.31 5.28 25.74
CA TRP A 1050 -20.43 6.44 25.68
C TRP A 1050 -19.01 6.01 25.35
N ASN A 1051 -18.30 6.80 24.56
CA ASN A 1051 -16.84 6.70 24.47
C ASN A 1051 -16.18 7.60 25.52
N PHE A 1052 -14.89 7.42 25.79
CA PHE A 1052 -14.16 8.21 26.79
C PHE A 1052 -14.15 9.73 26.55
N ASN A 1053 -14.34 10.17 25.31
CA ASN A 1053 -14.39 11.59 24.96
C ASN A 1053 -15.73 12.25 25.34
N GLY A 1054 -16.67 11.54 25.98
CA GLY A 1054 -17.97 12.08 26.35
C GLY A 1054 -19.03 11.98 25.25
N ARG A 1055 -18.69 11.41 24.09
CA ARG A 1055 -19.63 11.25 22.98
C ARG A 1055 -20.52 10.06 23.22
N LYS A 1056 -21.83 10.29 23.11
CA LYS A 1056 -22.85 9.24 23.10
C LYS A 1056 -22.81 8.49 21.76
N LEU A 1057 -22.50 7.20 21.79
CA LEU A 1057 -22.44 6.32 20.62
C LEU A 1057 -23.83 5.82 20.22
N HIS A 1058 -24.64 5.44 21.21
CA HIS A 1058 -25.98 4.91 20.99
C HIS A 1058 -26.91 5.13 22.19
N THR A 1059 -28.22 4.95 21.96
CA THR A 1059 -29.23 4.94 23.01
C THR A 1059 -30.19 3.78 22.76
N PHE A 1060 -30.16 2.75 23.61
CA PHE A 1060 -31.18 1.72 23.59
C PHE A 1060 -32.45 2.26 24.23
N GLN A 1061 -33.57 2.13 23.51
CA GLN A 1061 -34.89 2.58 23.91
C GLN A 1061 -35.91 1.44 23.78
N GLY A 1062 -37.11 1.64 24.31
CA GLY A 1062 -38.22 0.69 24.23
C GLY A 1062 -38.64 0.09 25.58
N TYR A 1063 -38.07 0.56 26.68
CA TYR A 1063 -38.54 0.21 28.02
C TYR A 1063 -39.82 0.99 28.37
N ARG A 1064 -40.77 0.30 29.01
CA ARG A 1064 -42.01 0.94 29.50
C ARG A 1064 -41.77 1.75 30.77
N ARG A 1065 -40.81 1.33 31.59
CA ARG A 1065 -40.41 1.98 32.84
C ARG A 1065 -38.89 2.16 32.93
N GLY A 1066 -38.40 2.77 34.02
CA GLY A 1066 -36.98 3.06 34.21
C GLY A 1066 -36.12 1.82 34.45
N LEU A 1067 -34.80 2.00 34.40
CA LEU A 1067 -33.81 0.94 34.58
C LEU A 1067 -33.03 1.14 35.87
N ASN A 1068 -32.79 0.06 36.59
CA ASN A 1068 -32.06 0.08 37.86
C ASN A 1068 -30.63 -0.43 37.71
N SER A 1069 -30.37 -1.35 36.77
CA SER A 1069 -29.07 -2.00 36.66
C SER A 1069 -28.68 -2.36 35.23
N ILE A 1070 -27.38 -2.36 34.98
CA ILE A 1070 -26.76 -2.75 33.72
C ILE A 1070 -25.44 -3.47 33.97
N CYS A 1071 -25.15 -4.49 33.16
CA CYS A 1071 -23.90 -5.23 33.21
C CYS A 1071 -23.51 -5.71 31.80
N PHE A 1072 -22.23 -5.60 31.45
CA PHE A 1072 -21.68 -6.25 30.26
C PHE A 1072 -21.42 -7.74 30.51
N SER A 1073 -21.55 -8.56 29.48
CA SER A 1073 -20.98 -9.90 29.51
C SER A 1073 -19.45 -9.84 29.55
N PRO A 1074 -18.77 -10.87 30.09
CA PRO A 1074 -17.30 -10.88 30.19
C PRO A 1074 -16.56 -10.74 28.86
N ASP A 1075 -17.18 -11.13 27.75
CA ASP A 1075 -16.66 -10.97 26.39
C ASP A 1075 -17.00 -9.63 25.72
N GLY A 1076 -17.81 -8.79 26.37
CA GLY A 1076 -18.26 -7.48 25.88
C GLY A 1076 -19.32 -7.55 24.78
N GLN A 1077 -19.78 -8.75 24.42
CA GLN A 1077 -20.67 -8.98 23.28
C GLN A 1077 -22.15 -8.89 23.63
N MET A 1078 -22.50 -8.77 24.91
CA MET A 1078 -23.87 -8.62 25.37
C MET A 1078 -23.97 -7.62 26.52
N ILE A 1079 -25.16 -7.06 26.69
CA ILE A 1079 -25.53 -6.26 27.86
C ILE A 1079 -26.78 -6.87 28.48
N ALA A 1080 -26.76 -7.11 29.79
CA ALA A 1080 -27.96 -7.40 30.57
C ALA A 1080 -28.43 -6.14 31.29
N SER A 1081 -29.74 -5.94 31.36
CA SER A 1081 -30.33 -4.83 32.11
C SER A 1081 -31.52 -5.27 32.95
N GLY A 1082 -31.64 -4.67 34.13
CA GLY A 1082 -32.77 -4.86 35.04
C GLY A 1082 -33.70 -3.65 35.05
N SER A 1083 -35.00 -3.90 34.89
CA SER A 1083 -36.02 -2.84 34.83
C SER A 1083 -36.94 -2.79 36.06
N THR A 1084 -37.53 -1.61 36.26
CA THR A 1084 -38.58 -1.33 37.26
C THR A 1084 -39.95 -1.96 36.91
N ASP A 1085 -40.06 -2.71 35.81
CA ASP A 1085 -41.25 -3.55 35.52
C ASP A 1085 -40.99 -5.04 35.73
N GLY A 1086 -39.91 -5.40 36.45
CA GLY A 1086 -39.60 -6.77 36.85
C GLY A 1086 -39.02 -7.64 35.74
N LYS A 1087 -38.40 -7.01 34.73
CA LYS A 1087 -37.83 -7.72 33.58
C LYS A 1087 -36.32 -7.62 33.57
N VAL A 1088 -35.71 -8.68 33.07
CA VAL A 1088 -34.32 -8.66 32.61
C VAL A 1088 -34.34 -8.61 31.09
N ILE A 1089 -33.58 -7.71 30.48
CA ILE A 1089 -33.45 -7.65 29.02
C ILE A 1089 -32.00 -7.87 28.64
N LEU A 1090 -31.77 -8.82 27.73
CA LEU A 1090 -30.47 -9.10 27.16
C LEU A 1090 -30.36 -8.47 25.76
N TRP A 1091 -29.31 -7.68 25.57
CA TRP A 1091 -29.01 -6.94 24.35
C TRP A 1091 -27.81 -7.58 23.67
N ASN A 1092 -27.96 -7.96 22.41
CA ASN A 1092 -26.90 -8.56 21.62
C ASN A 1092 -26.06 -7.47 20.95
N LEU A 1093 -24.76 -7.44 21.22
CA LEU A 1093 -23.77 -6.56 20.62
C LEU A 1093 -22.76 -7.32 19.75
N ASN A 1094 -22.90 -8.63 19.60
CA ASN A 1094 -22.03 -9.44 18.76
C ASN A 1094 -22.28 -9.09 17.28
N LEU A 1095 -21.27 -8.53 16.62
CA LEU A 1095 -21.33 -8.12 15.21
C LEU A 1095 -21.71 -9.29 14.29
N GLU A 1096 -21.02 -10.42 14.40
CA GLU A 1096 -21.23 -11.60 13.56
C GLU A 1096 -22.65 -12.17 13.71
N SER A 1097 -23.12 -12.25 14.96
CA SER A 1097 -24.48 -12.65 15.27
C SER A 1097 -25.48 -11.70 14.62
N LEU A 1098 -25.32 -10.38 14.79
CA LEU A 1098 -26.22 -9.40 14.19
C LEU A 1098 -26.22 -9.45 12.66
N ILE A 1099 -25.07 -9.68 12.02
CA ILE A 1099 -24.97 -9.88 10.57
C ILE A 1099 -25.76 -11.11 10.16
N LYS A 1100 -25.57 -12.24 10.86
CA LYS A 1100 -26.35 -13.47 10.63
C LYS A 1100 -27.84 -13.24 10.75
N LEU A 1101 -28.29 -12.56 11.82
CA LEU A 1101 -29.70 -12.27 12.02
C LEU A 1101 -30.27 -11.36 10.91
N GLY A 1102 -29.48 -10.39 10.42
CA GLY A 1102 -29.87 -9.52 9.31
C GLY A 1102 -29.95 -10.29 7.99
N CYS A 1103 -28.95 -11.10 7.69
CA CYS A 1103 -28.89 -11.94 6.50
C CYS A 1103 -29.99 -12.98 6.44
N GLU A 1104 -30.33 -13.64 7.56
CA GLU A 1104 -31.51 -14.52 7.64
C GLU A 1104 -32.83 -13.78 7.35
N TRP A 1105 -32.88 -12.46 7.59
CA TRP A 1105 -34.09 -11.67 7.40
C TRP A 1105 -34.28 -11.20 5.95
N ILE A 1106 -33.19 -10.79 5.28
CA ILE A 1106 -33.23 -10.24 3.91
C ILE A 1106 -32.66 -11.18 2.83
N GLY A 1107 -32.21 -12.38 3.20
CA GLY A 1107 -31.52 -13.30 2.30
C GLY A 1107 -32.33 -13.63 1.04
N ASP A 1108 -33.63 -13.88 1.20
CA ASP A 1108 -34.55 -14.12 0.09
C ASP A 1108 -34.57 -12.96 -0.92
N TYR A 1109 -34.55 -11.71 -0.42
CA TYR A 1109 -34.49 -10.51 -1.25
C TYR A 1109 -33.15 -10.41 -1.99
N LEU A 1110 -32.02 -10.55 -1.29
CA LEU A 1110 -30.69 -10.47 -1.89
C LEU A 1110 -30.47 -11.53 -2.97
N GLN A 1111 -31.00 -12.73 -2.77
CA GLN A 1111 -30.84 -13.84 -3.69
C GLN A 1111 -31.73 -13.71 -4.93
N ASN A 1112 -33.01 -13.34 -4.75
CA ASN A 1112 -34.02 -13.50 -5.81
C ASN A 1112 -34.44 -12.19 -6.49
N ASN A 1113 -34.23 -11.02 -5.88
CA ASN A 1113 -34.66 -9.77 -6.47
C ASN A 1113 -33.73 -9.38 -7.66
N PRO A 1114 -34.27 -9.03 -8.84
CA PRO A 1114 -33.47 -8.75 -10.03
C PRO A 1114 -32.73 -7.40 -9.99
N ASN A 1115 -33.18 -6.43 -9.17
CA ASN A 1115 -32.62 -5.09 -9.08
C ASN A 1115 -31.51 -4.96 -8.03
N VAL A 1116 -31.18 -6.04 -7.31
CA VAL A 1116 -30.06 -6.08 -6.36
C VAL A 1116 -28.74 -6.08 -7.13
N SER A 1117 -27.82 -5.19 -6.74
CA SER A 1117 -26.49 -5.10 -7.35
C SER A 1117 -25.70 -6.38 -7.10
N GLU A 1118 -24.80 -6.75 -8.02
CA GLU A 1118 -23.99 -7.96 -7.88
C GLU A 1118 -23.18 -7.96 -6.57
N SER A 1119 -22.63 -6.80 -6.18
CA SER A 1119 -21.94 -6.66 -4.88
C SER A 1119 -22.86 -6.91 -3.68
N ASP A 1120 -24.12 -6.49 -3.75
CA ASP A 1120 -25.05 -6.66 -2.63
C ASP A 1120 -25.51 -8.11 -2.46
N ARG A 1121 -25.55 -8.90 -3.56
CA ARG A 1121 -25.86 -10.34 -3.49
C ARG A 1121 -24.90 -11.08 -2.56
N HIS A 1122 -23.65 -10.64 -2.53
CA HIS A 1122 -22.57 -11.22 -1.73
C HIS A 1122 -22.43 -10.61 -0.32
N LEU A 1123 -23.35 -9.73 0.11
CA LEU A 1123 -23.31 -9.14 1.46
C LEU A 1123 -23.34 -10.21 2.56
N CYS A 1124 -24.05 -11.31 2.30
CA CYS A 1124 -24.26 -12.39 3.26
C CYS A 1124 -23.35 -13.61 3.04
N ASP A 1125 -22.39 -13.52 2.12
CA ASP A 1125 -21.43 -14.60 1.88
C ASP A 1125 -20.50 -14.79 3.08
N GLY A 1126 -20.25 -16.04 3.44
CA GLY A 1126 -19.40 -16.43 4.58
C GLY A 1126 -20.08 -16.33 5.95
N VAL A 1127 -21.38 -16.06 5.99
CA VAL A 1127 -22.14 -15.93 7.23
C VAL A 1127 -22.79 -17.27 7.59
N GLY A 1128 -22.20 -18.04 8.51
CA GLY A 1128 -22.78 -19.27 9.05
C GLY A 1128 -22.13 -20.59 8.66
N GLU A 1129 -20.89 -20.58 8.16
CA GLU A 1129 -20.01 -21.77 8.14
C GLU A 1129 -19.37 -22.04 9.51
#